data_AF-A0A4P5XWY4-F1
#
_entry.id   AF-A0A4P5XWY4-F1
#
_cell.length_a   1.000
_cell.length_b   1.000
_cell.length_c   1.000
_cell.angle_alpha   90.00
_cell.angle_beta   90.00
_cell.angle_gamma   90.00
#
_symmetry.space_group_name_H-M   'P 1'
#
loop_
_entity.id
_entity.type
_entity.pdbx_description
1 polymer ?
#
loop_
_entity_poly.entity_id
_entity_poly.type
_entity_poly.pdbx_seq_one_letter_code
_entity_poly.pdbx_strand_id
1 'polypeptide(L)'
;MSHSIRISAVLGLAAGLSWVVCGASTSWTAEENEPKKTSVQTPIGDALGSALKPGTQKVRAFPGTTAPGAKGLIQQPVWKFGGLKKDIQLAFVLDATNSMKQDIDSLKNCLRDVIDQIKDQVTEVRSKDDVKVWVAVVIYRDWWREPQAPPVASREIRVRFVGSEREEVLERRESPVKILTGSPGKHFIDIDSDLSGLQTRLQEISPEVGHPGSEEQVDLGIGTALKDLDWMAGDKVSRLLVVAGDSPPWQEEYLDWTKNPAYWTYWEKKEPQPQPLRTYATRELVKLAREKDVNIFALGCDRNTSADHRRLVQMRSFFLELTQQTNGKFLDLSDSNVKDQLKRAVQSGGEDRQDLRPITRADLEKATSRPAAPAARVAILPPLDKVDYRLSYEDDAYHVAALLTKQVQDLDPLLAVSSDQVRRTWLRLSPDGAVTTERRAALASELGVSFVIWGALRPADGRLSLDLAAYGANGQVLVESETARADLLTVAEKAWKGLLIAAEKNPQAESLAKTFSQHAITTDLVQTPDALRELLKGYGMLEEATQFASNDPASQRLNEEALQSLQVVLRSDPDSVFAKLLLASCQLNLKQSSEAKSTLTEARKLAESLPADDPLRLEVEADHAWYVQSDARAAIKAYQQILETTVGRYPRVALRARWTLAGYYLSPLPQISEAIPDEVERLDLARKHILEVLMNWRDSPEARFYEHYVQPPLSPRQKPNGPVRVVEIEHKISVPLIRPKTLLGGL
;
A
#
# COMPACT_ATOMS: atom_id res chain seq x y z
N MET A 1 6.76 33.20 66.52
CA MET A 1 7.57 31.98 66.39
C MET A 1 7.80 31.75 64.91
N SER A 2 8.95 32.18 64.45
CA SER A 2 9.31 32.42 63.05
C SER A 2 10.77 32.05 62.91
N HIS A 3 11.11 31.05 62.12
CA HIS A 3 12.50 30.79 61.70
C HIS A 3 12.54 30.57 60.19
N SER A 4 13.10 31.57 59.51
CA SER A 4 13.77 31.53 58.22
C SER A 4 15.04 30.64 58.25
N ILE A 5 15.74 30.53 57.09
CA ILE A 5 17.17 30.14 56.85
C ILE A 5 17.31 28.68 56.35
N ARG A 6 18.04 28.31 55.29
CA ARG A 6 18.96 28.97 54.34
C ARG A 6 19.15 28.10 53.09
N ILE A 7 19.50 28.75 51.98
CA ILE A 7 20.17 28.20 50.80
C ILE A 7 21.61 27.80 51.17
N SER A 8 22.05 26.62 50.73
CA SER A 8 23.47 26.23 50.69
C SER A 8 23.77 25.53 49.36
N ALA A 9 24.55 26.21 48.54
CA ALA A 9 25.30 25.64 47.42
C ALA A 9 26.52 24.89 47.97
N VAL A 10 26.85 23.73 47.38
CA VAL A 10 28.14 23.06 47.57
C VAL A 10 28.72 22.73 46.20
N LEU A 11 29.82 23.41 45.90
CA LEU A 11 30.77 23.15 44.83
C LEU A 11 31.61 21.91 45.17
N GLY A 12 31.76 21.00 44.21
CA GLY A 12 32.74 19.92 44.23
C GLY A 12 33.41 19.81 42.87
N LEU A 13 34.64 20.33 42.77
CA LEU A 13 35.55 20.26 41.63
C LEU A 13 36.36 18.95 41.70
N ALA A 14 36.44 18.21 40.60
CA ALA A 14 37.54 17.29 40.32
C ALA A 14 37.80 17.23 38.79
N ALA A 15 39.07 17.25 38.45
CA ALA A 15 39.66 17.60 37.16
C ALA A 15 39.85 16.42 36.20
N GLY A 16 40.06 16.72 34.90
CA GLY A 16 41.04 15.99 34.09
C GLY A 16 40.78 15.84 32.58
N LEU A 17 41.67 16.46 31.78
CA LEU A 17 42.06 16.21 30.36
C LEU A 17 41.23 16.92 29.26
N SER A 18 41.73 18.02 28.65
CA SER A 18 42.74 18.13 27.54
C SER A 18 42.14 17.77 26.16
N TRP A 19 42.15 18.57 25.07
CA TRP A 19 43.11 19.55 24.54
C TRP A 19 42.47 20.48 23.46
N VAL A 20 42.95 21.73 23.43
CA VAL A 20 43.36 22.60 22.28
C VAL A 20 42.46 22.79 21.04
N VAL A 21 42.03 24.05 20.89
CA VAL A 21 41.55 24.71 19.66
C VAL A 21 42.75 25.20 18.85
N CYS A 22 42.80 24.87 17.55
CA CYS A 22 43.48 25.67 16.53
C CYS A 22 42.54 25.80 15.33
N GLY A 23 42.20 27.04 15.00
CA GLY A 23 41.52 27.38 13.76
C GLY A 23 42.44 27.25 12.56
N ALA A 24 41.87 26.84 11.43
CA ALA A 24 42.43 27.10 10.11
C ALA A 24 41.27 27.27 9.13
N SER A 25 41.21 28.46 8.56
CA SER A 25 40.50 28.81 7.34
C SER A 25 40.99 27.96 6.16
N THR A 26 40.09 27.29 5.46
CA THR A 26 40.33 26.86 4.08
C THR A 26 39.13 27.21 3.22
N SER A 27 39.39 28.05 2.23
CA SER A 27 38.56 28.35 1.08
C SER A 27 38.23 27.06 0.32
N TRP A 28 36.94 26.77 0.16
CA TRP A 28 36.45 25.74 -0.74
C TRP A 28 36.08 26.39 -2.07
N THR A 29 36.86 26.08 -3.11
CA THR A 29 36.49 26.33 -4.51
C THR A 29 35.46 25.27 -4.91
N ALA A 30 34.31 25.72 -5.39
CA ALA A 30 33.29 24.88 -5.97
C ALA A 30 33.82 24.24 -7.26
N GLU A 31 33.94 22.92 -7.27
CA GLU A 31 34.13 22.11 -8.46
C GLU A 31 32.78 21.43 -8.75
N GLU A 32 32.14 21.81 -9.86
CA GLU A 32 30.89 21.24 -10.34
C GLU A 32 31.09 19.76 -10.68
N ASN A 33 30.69 18.87 -9.77
CA ASN A 33 30.43 17.48 -10.12
C ASN A 33 28.95 17.34 -10.45
N GLU A 34 28.62 17.34 -11.74
CA GLU A 34 27.33 16.83 -12.20
C GLU A 34 27.18 15.37 -11.74
N PRO A 35 26.11 15.00 -11.02
CA PRO A 35 25.88 13.61 -10.68
C PRO A 35 25.54 12.85 -11.97
N LYS A 36 26.41 11.91 -12.36
CA LYS A 36 26.09 10.87 -13.33
C LYS A 36 24.81 10.17 -12.88
N LYS A 37 23.69 10.47 -13.53
CA LYS A 37 22.43 9.73 -13.35
C LYS A 37 22.65 8.29 -13.83
N THR A 38 22.98 7.40 -12.91
CA THR A 38 22.89 5.96 -13.14
C THR A 38 21.41 5.58 -13.11
N SER A 39 20.79 5.42 -14.28
CA SER A 39 19.45 4.83 -14.36
C SER A 39 19.53 3.36 -13.92
N VAL A 40 18.84 3.04 -12.82
CA VAL A 40 18.74 1.65 -12.31
C VAL A 40 17.74 0.90 -13.20
N GLN A 41 18.24 -0.01 -14.04
CA GLN A 41 17.42 -0.94 -14.82
C GLN A 41 16.66 -1.89 -13.88
N THR A 42 15.43 -2.26 -14.26
CA THR A 42 14.65 -3.29 -13.55
C THR A 42 14.69 -4.57 -14.40
N PRO A 43 15.54 -5.55 -14.07
CA PRO A 43 15.66 -6.78 -14.86
C PRO A 43 14.34 -7.55 -14.99
N ILE A 44 14.17 -8.30 -16.08
CA ILE A 44 13.05 -9.24 -16.29
C ILE A 44 12.86 -10.14 -15.08
N GLY A 45 13.92 -10.69 -14.48
CA GLY A 45 13.75 -11.60 -13.36
C GLY A 45 13.35 -10.90 -12.07
N ASP A 46 13.63 -9.60 -11.95
CA ASP A 46 12.98 -8.77 -10.92
C ASP A 46 11.53 -8.55 -11.30
N ALA A 47 11.19 -8.11 -12.52
CA ALA A 47 9.79 -7.90 -12.91
C ALA A 47 8.93 -9.19 -12.82
N LEU A 48 9.41 -10.31 -13.35
CA LEU A 48 8.84 -11.64 -13.21
C LEU A 48 8.86 -12.07 -11.76
N GLY A 49 10.02 -12.19 -11.12
CA GLY A 49 10.12 -12.68 -9.73
C GLY A 49 9.34 -11.84 -8.73
N SER A 50 9.08 -10.56 -9.01
CA SER A 50 8.36 -9.64 -8.15
C SER A 50 6.87 -9.56 -8.49
N ALA A 51 6.49 -9.77 -9.76
CA ALA A 51 5.13 -10.12 -10.17
C ALA A 51 4.63 -11.46 -9.62
N LEU A 52 5.57 -12.28 -9.14
CA LEU A 52 5.38 -13.71 -8.97
C LEU A 52 5.68 -14.19 -7.51
N LYS A 53 6.67 -13.67 -6.78
CA LYS A 53 7.07 -14.19 -5.45
C LYS A 53 5.91 -14.46 -4.46
N PRO A 54 5.76 -15.71 -3.99
CA PRO A 54 5.29 -15.99 -2.66
C PRO A 54 6.40 -15.69 -1.66
N GLY A 55 6.04 -15.16 -0.50
CA GLY A 55 6.98 -14.94 0.59
C GLY A 55 7.71 -16.24 0.99
N THR A 56 8.96 -16.39 0.55
CA THR A 56 9.95 -17.24 1.19
C THR A 56 11.32 -16.57 1.10
N GLN A 57 11.70 -15.84 2.15
CA GLN A 57 13.11 -15.67 2.47
C GLN A 57 13.60 -17.00 3.03
N LYS A 58 14.51 -17.69 2.32
CA LYS A 58 15.24 -18.84 2.86
C LYS A 58 16.22 -18.36 3.92
N VAL A 59 15.87 -18.53 5.19
CA VAL A 59 16.84 -18.54 6.29
C VAL A 59 17.57 -19.89 6.25
N ARG A 60 18.90 -19.87 6.23
CA ARG A 60 19.75 -21.06 6.40
C ARG A 60 19.53 -21.62 7.82
N ALA A 61 19.04 -22.85 7.92
CA ALA A 61 18.80 -23.53 9.18
C ALA A 61 20.08 -24.10 9.82
N PHE A 62 20.15 -23.99 11.16
CA PHE A 62 20.75 -25.00 12.05
C PHE A 62 19.60 -25.73 12.80
N PRO A 63 19.80 -26.96 13.31
CA PRO A 63 18.77 -27.99 13.36
C PRO A 63 17.90 -27.96 14.62
N GLY A 64 16.61 -28.22 14.46
CA GLY A 64 15.70 -28.51 15.57
C GLY A 64 14.24 -28.36 15.19
N THR A 65 13.56 -29.50 15.03
CA THR A 65 12.10 -29.70 14.92
C THR A 65 11.38 -29.28 13.64
N THR A 66 10.80 -30.32 13.05
CA THR A 66 10.03 -30.43 11.81
C THR A 66 8.53 -30.23 12.01
N ALA A 67 7.86 -29.88 10.90
CA ALA A 67 6.47 -30.17 10.52
C ALA A 67 5.47 -28.97 10.54
N PRO A 68 4.32 -29.05 9.84
CA PRO A 68 4.19 -28.48 8.50
C PRO A 68 2.92 -27.63 8.28
N GLY A 69 2.96 -26.76 7.27
CA GLY A 69 1.78 -26.38 6.49
C GLY A 69 0.83 -25.33 7.08
N ALA A 70 0.78 -24.16 6.44
CA ALA A 70 -0.45 -23.39 6.28
C ALA A 70 -0.32 -22.54 5.00
N LYS A 71 -1.06 -22.93 3.97
CA LYS A 71 -1.26 -22.22 2.70
C LYS A 71 -2.63 -21.52 2.78
N GLY A 72 -2.68 -20.23 2.48
CA GLY A 72 -3.91 -19.47 2.18
C GLY A 72 -3.52 -18.11 1.59
N LEU A 73 -3.61 -17.90 0.27
CA LEU A 73 -4.73 -17.27 -0.47
C LEU A 73 -4.95 -15.83 0.04
N ILE A 74 -4.45 -14.75 -0.59
CA ILE A 74 -4.48 -14.36 -2.00
C ILE A 74 -3.17 -13.61 -2.34
N GLN A 75 -2.34 -14.21 -3.18
CA GLN A 75 -1.33 -13.49 -3.98
C GLN A 75 -1.91 -13.46 -5.38
N GLN A 76 -2.24 -12.27 -5.91
CA GLN A 76 -2.62 -12.19 -7.32
C GLN A 76 -1.33 -12.03 -8.13
N PRO A 77 -0.90 -13.05 -8.88
CA PRO A 77 0.21 -12.89 -9.80
C PRO A 77 -0.18 -11.83 -10.81
N VAL A 78 0.76 -10.93 -11.16
CA VAL A 78 0.54 -9.89 -12.19
C VAL A 78 0.08 -10.54 -13.50
N TRP A 79 0.49 -11.77 -13.74
CA TRP A 79 -0.04 -12.64 -14.77
C TRP A 79 -1.00 -13.67 -14.19
N LYS A 80 -2.29 -13.32 -14.21
CA LYS A 80 -3.36 -14.32 -14.20
C LYS A 80 -3.50 -14.93 -15.58
N PHE A 81 -3.10 -16.18 -15.72
CA PHE A 81 -3.43 -17.03 -16.85
C PHE A 81 -4.85 -17.56 -16.61
N GLY A 82 -5.85 -16.93 -17.23
CA GLY A 82 -7.25 -17.31 -17.04
C GLY A 82 -7.53 -18.68 -17.63
N GLY A 83 -8.17 -19.57 -16.85
CA GLY A 83 -8.65 -20.87 -17.35
C GLY A 83 -7.54 -21.84 -17.74
N LEU A 84 -6.46 -21.92 -16.95
CA LEU A 84 -5.44 -22.95 -17.14
C LEU A 84 -6.03 -24.35 -16.90
N LYS A 85 -5.73 -25.24 -17.84
CA LYS A 85 -6.10 -26.65 -17.84
C LYS A 85 -5.07 -27.45 -17.05
N LYS A 86 -5.39 -28.73 -16.81
CA LYS A 86 -4.55 -29.66 -16.04
C LYS A 86 -3.11 -29.77 -16.56
N ASP A 87 -2.92 -29.83 -17.87
CA ASP A 87 -1.62 -29.99 -18.51
C ASP A 87 -1.18 -28.68 -19.16
N ILE A 88 0.09 -28.28 -19.02
CA ILE A 88 0.58 -26.98 -19.51
C ILE A 88 1.81 -27.16 -20.38
N GLN A 89 1.76 -26.68 -21.61
CA GLN A 89 2.97 -26.44 -22.42
C GLN A 89 3.30 -24.95 -22.43
N LEU A 90 4.52 -24.63 -22.04
CA LEU A 90 5.04 -23.28 -21.93
C LEU A 90 6.29 -23.13 -22.80
N ALA A 91 6.26 -22.24 -23.77
CA ALA A 91 7.44 -21.91 -24.56
C ALA A 91 7.88 -20.47 -24.27
N PHE A 92 9.18 -20.26 -24.07
CA PHE A 92 9.78 -18.93 -23.97
C PHE A 92 10.46 -18.58 -25.29
N VAL A 93 10.11 -17.44 -25.89
CA VAL A 93 10.79 -16.86 -27.05
C VAL A 93 11.57 -15.66 -26.55
N LEU A 94 12.90 -15.77 -26.54
CA LEU A 94 13.80 -14.82 -25.91
C LEU A 94 14.67 -14.14 -26.95
N ASP A 95 14.70 -12.82 -26.89
CA ASP A 95 15.75 -12.02 -27.50
C ASP A 95 17.09 -12.28 -26.80
N ALA A 96 18.11 -12.66 -27.56
CA ALA A 96 19.48 -12.84 -27.08
C ALA A 96 20.47 -11.80 -27.62
N THR A 97 20.02 -10.57 -27.89
CA THR A 97 20.93 -9.44 -28.08
C THR A 97 21.55 -8.97 -26.75
N ASN A 98 22.68 -8.27 -26.84
CA ASN A 98 23.41 -7.76 -25.68
C ASN A 98 22.60 -6.83 -24.78
N SER A 99 21.59 -6.12 -25.31
CA SER A 99 20.73 -5.26 -24.49
C SER A 99 19.86 -6.06 -23.53
N MET A 100 19.57 -7.33 -23.85
CA MET A 100 18.80 -8.26 -23.01
C MET A 100 19.65 -9.09 -22.04
N LYS A 101 20.96 -8.82 -21.93
CA LYS A 101 21.86 -9.63 -21.08
C LYS A 101 21.37 -9.74 -19.63
N GLN A 102 21.09 -8.61 -19.00
CA GLN A 102 20.66 -8.57 -17.60
C GLN A 102 19.32 -9.30 -17.43
N ASP A 103 18.45 -9.17 -18.42
CA ASP A 103 17.11 -9.75 -18.46
C ASP A 103 17.14 -11.28 -18.58
N ILE A 104 17.97 -11.79 -19.49
CA ILE A 104 18.27 -13.21 -19.65
C ILE A 104 18.85 -13.79 -18.36
N ASP A 105 19.86 -13.15 -17.77
CA ASP A 105 20.49 -13.63 -16.53
C ASP A 105 19.50 -13.69 -15.37
N SER A 106 18.56 -12.76 -15.33
CA SER A 106 17.53 -12.73 -14.30
C SER A 106 16.47 -13.82 -14.52
N LEU A 107 16.07 -14.09 -15.77
CA LEU A 107 15.21 -15.23 -16.10
C LEU A 107 15.86 -16.57 -15.74
N LYS A 108 17.16 -16.75 -15.99
CA LYS A 108 17.92 -17.96 -15.58
C LYS A 108 17.76 -18.24 -14.08
N ASN A 109 17.73 -17.17 -13.27
CA ASN A 109 17.66 -17.27 -11.82
C ASN A 109 16.24 -17.47 -11.27
N CYS A 110 15.20 -17.00 -11.97
CA CYS A 110 13.82 -17.03 -11.47
C CYS A 110 12.88 -18.01 -12.20
N LEU A 111 13.33 -18.69 -13.27
CA LEU A 111 12.46 -19.56 -14.08
C LEU A 111 11.70 -20.61 -13.24
N ARG A 112 12.35 -21.22 -12.25
CA ARG A 112 11.68 -22.21 -11.37
C ARG A 112 10.50 -21.58 -10.64
N ASP A 113 10.70 -20.40 -10.07
CA ASP A 113 9.65 -19.70 -9.33
C ASP A 113 8.48 -19.31 -10.25
N VAL A 114 8.77 -18.93 -11.51
CA VAL A 114 7.75 -18.65 -12.53
C VAL A 114 6.90 -19.90 -12.81
N ILE A 115 7.56 -21.03 -13.00
CA ILE A 115 6.92 -22.31 -13.29
C ILE A 115 6.05 -22.79 -12.13
N ASP A 116 6.57 -22.75 -10.91
CA ASP A 116 5.85 -23.20 -9.71
C ASP A 116 4.54 -22.41 -9.51
N GLN A 117 4.54 -21.14 -9.92
CA GLN A 117 3.34 -20.32 -9.81
C GLN A 117 2.34 -20.50 -10.92
N ILE A 118 2.80 -20.81 -12.12
CA ILE A 118 1.91 -21.23 -13.20
C ILE A 118 1.16 -22.50 -12.76
N LYS A 119 1.85 -23.45 -12.09
CA LYS A 119 1.21 -24.61 -11.45
C LYS A 119 0.17 -24.19 -10.40
N ASP A 120 0.49 -23.19 -9.59
CA ASP A 120 -0.40 -22.70 -8.53
C ASP A 120 -1.70 -22.05 -9.04
N GLN A 121 -1.73 -21.63 -10.31
CA GLN A 121 -2.91 -21.03 -10.93
C GLN A 121 -3.88 -22.06 -11.54
N VAL A 122 -3.55 -23.34 -11.57
CA VAL A 122 -4.44 -24.38 -12.10
C VAL A 122 -5.50 -24.75 -11.07
N THR A 123 -6.74 -24.34 -11.32
CA THR A 123 -7.86 -24.52 -10.38
C THR A 123 -8.60 -25.86 -10.52
N GLU A 124 -8.41 -26.57 -11.63
CA GLU A 124 -9.19 -27.78 -11.97
C GLU A 124 -8.72 -29.07 -11.28
N VAL A 125 -7.64 -29.04 -10.51
CA VAL A 125 -6.96 -30.26 -10.03
C VAL A 125 -7.05 -30.40 -8.51
N ARG A 126 -7.27 -31.64 -8.05
CA ARG A 126 -7.38 -31.97 -6.62
C ARG A 126 -6.04 -31.86 -5.88
N SER A 127 -4.94 -32.09 -6.59
CA SER A 127 -3.57 -31.94 -6.08
C SER A 127 -2.72 -31.15 -7.07
N LYS A 128 -1.78 -30.35 -6.56
CA LYS A 128 -0.80 -29.61 -7.38
C LYS A 128 0.18 -30.55 -8.08
N ASP A 129 0.44 -31.71 -7.50
CA ASP A 129 1.36 -32.72 -8.04
C ASP A 129 0.82 -33.41 -9.31
N ASP A 130 -0.48 -33.23 -9.60
CA ASP A 130 -1.13 -33.78 -10.79
C ASP A 130 -1.00 -32.87 -12.02
N VAL A 131 -0.49 -31.64 -11.86
CA VAL A 131 -0.27 -30.67 -12.95
C VAL A 131 1.05 -30.96 -13.64
N LYS A 132 1.01 -31.37 -14.90
CA LYS A 132 2.22 -31.57 -15.70
C LYS A 132 2.55 -30.31 -16.49
N VAL A 133 3.82 -29.92 -16.46
CA VAL A 133 4.30 -28.75 -17.17
C VAL A 133 5.47 -29.14 -18.06
N TRP A 134 5.39 -28.76 -19.33
CA TRP A 134 6.49 -28.92 -20.27
C TRP A 134 6.98 -27.57 -20.74
N VAL A 135 8.30 -27.37 -20.74
CA VAL A 135 8.93 -26.10 -21.09
C VAL A 135 9.80 -26.24 -22.34
N ALA A 136 9.69 -25.28 -23.25
CA ALA A 136 10.60 -25.09 -24.38
C ALA A 136 11.19 -23.68 -24.33
N VAL A 137 12.40 -23.52 -24.87
CA VAL A 137 13.05 -22.21 -25.00
C VAL A 137 13.53 -22.04 -26.43
N VAL A 138 13.08 -20.97 -27.06
CA VAL A 138 13.44 -20.53 -28.41
C VAL A 138 14.18 -19.22 -28.26
N ILE A 139 15.38 -19.16 -28.81
CA ILE A 139 16.21 -17.97 -28.80
C ILE A 139 16.23 -17.42 -30.20
N TYR A 140 15.89 -16.16 -30.37
CA TYR A 140 16.10 -15.47 -31.64
C TYR A 140 17.19 -14.43 -31.50
N ARG A 141 17.85 -14.16 -32.62
CA ARG A 141 18.94 -13.20 -32.76
C ARG A 141 18.74 -12.41 -34.04
N ASP A 142 19.48 -11.33 -34.14
CA ASP A 142 19.54 -10.55 -35.36
C ASP A 142 20.36 -11.27 -36.44
N TRP A 143 20.16 -10.90 -37.71
CA TRP A 143 20.79 -11.50 -38.90
C TRP A 143 22.28 -11.15 -39.05
N TRP A 144 22.89 -10.45 -38.10
CA TRP A 144 24.20 -9.83 -38.28
C TRP A 144 25.37 -10.78 -38.08
N ARG A 145 26.22 -10.89 -39.12
CA ARG A 145 27.63 -11.28 -39.01
C ARG A 145 28.44 -10.07 -38.55
N GLU A 146 29.16 -10.19 -37.44
CA GLU A 146 30.38 -9.39 -37.29
C GLU A 146 31.32 -9.79 -38.46
N PRO A 147 31.88 -8.84 -39.24
CA PRO A 147 32.96 -9.17 -40.17
C PRO A 147 34.11 -9.69 -39.31
N GLN A 148 34.31 -11.01 -39.31
CA GLN A 148 35.22 -11.68 -38.38
C GLN A 148 36.60 -11.00 -38.34
N ALA A 149 37.03 -10.63 -37.13
CA ALA A 149 38.44 -10.74 -36.78
C ALA A 149 38.90 -12.18 -37.12
N PRO A 150 40.14 -12.39 -37.62
CA PRO A 150 40.56 -13.64 -38.25
C PRO A 150 40.21 -14.88 -37.40
N PRO A 151 39.74 -15.97 -38.04
CA PRO A 151 39.05 -17.07 -37.38
C PRO A 151 39.93 -17.74 -36.32
N VAL A 152 39.46 -17.74 -35.07
CA VAL A 152 39.96 -18.66 -34.05
C VAL A 152 39.27 -20.00 -34.27
N ALA A 153 39.92 -20.87 -35.06
CA ALA A 153 39.71 -22.32 -35.13
C ALA A 153 38.25 -22.85 -35.00
N SER A 154 37.32 -22.38 -35.82
CA SER A 154 36.09 -23.15 -36.09
C SER A 154 36.42 -24.33 -37.02
N ARG A 155 35.92 -25.54 -36.72
CA ARG A 155 36.14 -26.77 -37.50
C ARG A 155 35.76 -26.56 -38.98
N GLU A 156 36.76 -26.43 -39.85
CA GLU A 156 36.58 -26.49 -41.31
C GLU A 156 35.98 -27.84 -41.71
N ILE A 157 34.82 -27.82 -42.37
CA ILE A 157 34.33 -28.99 -43.14
C ILE A 157 34.75 -28.75 -44.58
N ARG A 158 35.85 -29.37 -44.99
CA ARG A 158 36.28 -29.37 -46.40
C ARG A 158 35.52 -30.47 -47.14
N VAL A 159 34.63 -30.07 -48.03
CA VAL A 159 33.94 -31.03 -48.92
C VAL A 159 34.70 -31.07 -50.23
N ARG A 160 35.29 -32.23 -50.55
CA ARG A 160 35.93 -32.48 -51.84
C ARG A 160 34.94 -33.19 -52.74
N PHE A 161 34.50 -32.54 -53.81
CA PHE A 161 33.66 -33.17 -54.82
C PHE A 161 34.51 -34.14 -55.66
N VAL A 162 34.11 -35.40 -55.75
CA VAL A 162 34.81 -36.41 -56.56
C VAL A 162 34.72 -35.99 -58.03
N GLY A 163 35.86 -35.56 -58.60
CA GLY A 163 35.98 -35.15 -60.01
C GLY A 163 36.25 -33.65 -60.25
N SER A 164 36.38 -32.80 -59.21
CA SER A 164 36.78 -31.39 -59.38
C SER A 164 37.90 -31.00 -58.42
N GLU A 165 38.89 -30.23 -58.88
CA GLU A 165 39.96 -29.66 -58.02
C GLU A 165 39.46 -28.51 -57.12
N ARG A 166 38.16 -28.19 -57.10
CA ARG A 166 37.59 -27.16 -56.22
C ARG A 166 37.32 -27.74 -54.82
N GLU A 167 38.07 -27.26 -53.83
CA GLU A 167 37.67 -27.30 -52.42
C GLU A 167 36.71 -26.13 -52.16
N GLU A 168 35.45 -26.41 -51.83
CA GLU A 168 34.55 -25.42 -51.26
C GLU A 168 34.58 -25.54 -49.73
N VAL A 169 34.91 -24.42 -49.07
CA VAL A 169 34.76 -24.26 -47.63
C VAL A 169 33.29 -23.93 -47.38
N LEU A 170 32.50 -24.94 -47.00
CA LEU A 170 31.13 -24.75 -46.55
C LEU A 170 31.17 -24.28 -45.09
N GLU A 171 31.18 -22.96 -44.88
CA GLU A 171 30.86 -22.39 -43.57
C GLU A 171 29.44 -22.83 -43.18
N ARG A 172 29.30 -23.60 -42.08
CA ARG A 172 27.98 -23.85 -41.51
C ARG A 172 27.39 -22.52 -41.04
N ARG A 173 26.35 -22.06 -41.73
CA ARG A 173 25.52 -20.95 -41.27
C ARG A 173 24.75 -21.42 -40.04
N GLU A 174 25.06 -20.85 -38.88
CA GLU A 174 24.19 -21.02 -37.72
C GLU A 174 22.87 -20.27 -37.97
N SER A 175 21.76 -20.92 -37.65
CA SER A 175 20.43 -20.34 -37.79
C SER A 175 20.27 -19.15 -36.83
N PRO A 176 19.65 -18.02 -37.25
CA PRO A 176 19.38 -16.89 -36.36
C PRO A 176 18.39 -17.24 -35.25
N VAL A 177 17.72 -18.40 -35.35
CA VAL A 177 16.90 -18.97 -34.28
C VAL A 177 17.46 -20.31 -33.84
N LYS A 178 17.56 -20.50 -32.53
CA LYS A 178 17.99 -21.74 -31.87
C LYS A 178 16.90 -22.22 -30.91
N ILE A 179 16.45 -23.46 -31.07
CA ILE A 179 15.57 -24.13 -30.11
C ILE A 179 16.44 -24.94 -29.14
N LEU A 180 16.27 -24.73 -27.83
CA LEU A 180 16.93 -25.53 -26.81
C LEU A 180 16.11 -26.80 -26.53
N THR A 181 16.56 -27.95 -27.02
CA THR A 181 15.81 -29.22 -26.96
C THR A 181 16.26 -30.17 -25.85
N GLY A 182 15.30 -30.90 -25.26
CA GLY A 182 15.46 -31.94 -24.23
C GLY A 182 16.32 -33.13 -24.64
N SER A 183 15.97 -33.72 -25.77
CA SER A 183 16.62 -34.85 -26.41
C SER A 183 16.44 -34.68 -27.91
N PRO A 184 17.26 -35.31 -28.76
CA PRO A 184 17.09 -35.24 -30.21
C PRO A 184 15.63 -35.55 -30.60
N GLY A 185 14.94 -34.60 -31.23
CA GLY A 185 13.55 -34.74 -31.66
C GLY A 185 12.48 -34.50 -30.58
N LYS A 186 12.82 -33.98 -29.39
CA LYS A 186 11.85 -33.50 -28.39
C LYS A 186 12.15 -32.07 -28.00
N HIS A 187 11.30 -31.15 -28.45
CA HIS A 187 11.47 -29.72 -28.17
C HIS A 187 11.05 -29.33 -26.74
N PHE A 188 10.03 -29.99 -26.20
CA PHE A 188 9.50 -29.74 -24.86
C PHE A 188 10.15 -30.63 -23.80
N ILE A 189 10.57 -30.02 -22.68
CA ILE A 189 11.19 -30.68 -21.53
C ILE A 189 10.15 -30.79 -20.41
N ASP A 190 9.87 -32.00 -19.94
CA ASP A 190 9.04 -32.22 -18.76
C ASP A 190 9.82 -31.79 -17.51
N ILE A 191 9.37 -30.72 -16.86
CA ILE A 191 10.10 -30.08 -15.77
C ILE A 191 10.23 -30.98 -14.54
N ASP A 192 9.26 -31.88 -14.32
CA ASP A 192 9.25 -32.74 -13.15
C ASP A 192 10.29 -33.85 -13.31
N SER A 193 10.73 -34.09 -14.55
CA SER A 193 11.78 -35.05 -14.89
C SER A 193 13.17 -34.43 -15.12
N ASP A 194 13.28 -33.21 -15.66
CA ASP A 194 14.57 -32.65 -16.12
C ASP A 194 14.69 -31.12 -15.99
N LEU A 195 14.30 -30.56 -14.85
CA LEU A 195 14.48 -29.12 -14.58
C LEU A 195 15.96 -28.72 -14.55
N SER A 196 16.85 -29.59 -14.05
CA SER A 196 18.29 -29.33 -14.05
C SER A 196 18.86 -29.23 -15.46
N GLY A 197 18.45 -30.09 -16.40
CA GLY A 197 18.90 -30.02 -17.78
C GLY A 197 18.44 -28.74 -18.47
N LEU A 198 17.21 -28.28 -18.21
CA LEU A 198 16.73 -26.99 -18.67
C LEU A 198 17.57 -25.83 -18.10
N GLN A 199 17.88 -25.84 -16.80
CA GLN A 199 18.74 -24.82 -16.18
C GLN A 199 20.14 -24.80 -16.79
N THR A 200 20.77 -25.96 -17.00
CA THR A 200 22.09 -26.04 -17.65
C THR A 200 22.05 -25.45 -19.06
N ARG A 201 21.05 -25.78 -19.87
CA ARG A 201 20.92 -25.22 -21.23
C ARG A 201 20.64 -23.72 -21.25
N LEU A 202 19.89 -23.23 -20.28
CA LEU A 202 19.71 -21.79 -20.12
C LEU A 202 21.04 -21.09 -19.82
N GLN A 203 21.93 -21.71 -19.02
CA GLN A 203 23.27 -21.15 -18.76
C GLN A 203 24.14 -21.09 -20.03
N GLU A 204 23.87 -21.91 -21.05
CA GLU A 204 24.55 -21.86 -22.35
C GLU A 204 24.12 -20.67 -23.22
N ILE A 205 23.08 -19.93 -22.83
CA ILE A 205 22.64 -18.73 -23.54
C ILE A 205 23.61 -17.58 -23.27
N SER A 206 24.40 -17.25 -24.29
CA SER A 206 25.23 -16.05 -24.35
C SER A 206 24.55 -15.00 -25.24
N PRO A 207 24.31 -13.79 -24.71
CA PRO A 207 23.89 -12.64 -25.50
C PRO A 207 24.95 -12.28 -26.56
N GLU A 208 24.51 -11.81 -27.72
CA GLU A 208 25.38 -11.45 -28.84
C GLU A 208 25.19 -9.99 -29.25
N VAL A 209 26.20 -9.44 -29.95
CA VAL A 209 26.11 -8.10 -30.51
C VAL A 209 25.06 -8.12 -31.63
N GLY A 210 23.97 -7.38 -31.43
CA GLY A 210 22.93 -7.21 -32.45
C GLY A 210 23.41 -6.41 -33.67
N HIS A 211 22.59 -6.36 -34.71
CA HIS A 211 22.90 -5.62 -35.94
C HIS A 211 22.98 -4.10 -35.70
N PRO A 212 23.67 -3.32 -36.57
CA PRO A 212 23.41 -1.89 -36.72
C PRO A 212 22.00 -1.63 -37.27
N GLY A 213 21.04 -1.82 -36.38
CA GLY A 213 19.61 -1.73 -36.59
C GLY A 213 18.97 -1.80 -35.21
N SER A 214 17.69 -1.49 -35.16
CA SER A 214 16.98 -1.46 -33.89
C SER A 214 15.79 -2.38 -33.83
N GLU A 215 15.43 -2.89 -34.99
CA GLU A 215 14.45 -3.90 -35.26
C GLU A 215 15.13 -5.25 -35.22
N GLU A 216 14.47 -6.24 -34.64
CA GLU A 216 14.99 -7.58 -34.44
C GLU A 216 14.14 -8.63 -35.16
N GLN A 217 14.55 -9.90 -35.09
CA GLN A 217 13.82 -11.01 -35.69
C GLN A 217 12.86 -11.71 -34.70
N VAL A 218 12.18 -10.93 -33.87
CA VAL A 218 11.18 -11.45 -32.91
C VAL A 218 10.06 -12.20 -33.62
N ASP A 219 9.67 -11.76 -34.82
CA ASP A 219 8.66 -12.43 -35.64
C ASP A 219 9.12 -13.83 -36.08
N LEU A 220 10.40 -13.98 -36.45
CA LEU A 220 10.99 -15.28 -36.79
C LEU A 220 11.03 -16.20 -35.56
N GLY A 221 11.44 -15.70 -34.39
CA GLY A 221 11.42 -16.46 -33.14
C GLY A 221 10.04 -16.99 -32.79
N ILE A 222 9.01 -16.14 -32.87
CA ILE A 222 7.62 -16.53 -32.64
C ILE A 222 7.16 -17.55 -33.70
N GLY A 223 7.44 -17.27 -34.97
CA GLY A 223 7.05 -18.15 -36.07
C GLY A 223 7.66 -19.54 -35.96
N THR A 224 8.95 -19.64 -35.63
CA THR A 224 9.62 -20.91 -35.33
C THR A 224 8.99 -21.61 -34.13
N ALA A 225 8.69 -20.89 -33.04
CA ALA A 225 8.03 -21.48 -31.89
C ALA A 225 6.65 -22.07 -32.25
N LEU A 226 5.87 -21.38 -33.07
CA LEU A 226 4.55 -21.84 -33.49
C LEU A 226 4.64 -23.00 -34.48
N LYS A 227 5.55 -22.95 -35.47
CA LYS A 227 5.64 -23.97 -36.52
C LYS A 227 6.38 -25.23 -36.08
N ASP A 228 7.51 -25.06 -35.42
CA ASP A 228 8.52 -26.12 -35.29
C ASP A 228 8.47 -26.84 -33.92
N LEU A 229 7.86 -26.23 -32.89
CA LEU A 229 7.65 -26.92 -31.61
C LEU A 229 6.50 -27.93 -31.68
N ASP A 230 6.69 -29.08 -31.01
CA ASP A 230 5.73 -30.17 -30.92
C ASP A 230 4.61 -29.87 -29.90
N TRP A 231 3.76 -28.90 -30.20
CA TRP A 231 2.58 -28.58 -29.39
C TRP A 231 1.62 -29.78 -29.34
N MET A 232 1.34 -30.28 -28.14
CA MET A 232 0.41 -31.37 -27.89
C MET A 232 -1.01 -30.96 -28.28
N ALA A 233 -1.70 -31.77 -29.07
CA ALA A 233 -3.12 -31.58 -29.35
C ALA A 233 -3.99 -31.98 -28.12
N GLY A 234 -5.18 -31.39 -27.99
CA GLY A 234 -6.14 -31.77 -26.97
C GLY A 234 -6.76 -30.58 -26.22
N ASP A 235 -7.97 -30.80 -25.72
CA ASP A 235 -8.76 -29.86 -24.94
C ASP A 235 -8.30 -29.74 -23.48
N LYS A 236 -7.45 -30.65 -23.01
CA LYS A 236 -6.91 -30.68 -21.63
C LYS A 236 -5.55 -30.00 -21.45
N VAL A 237 -4.96 -29.51 -22.54
CA VAL A 237 -3.65 -28.84 -22.51
C VAL A 237 -3.82 -27.35 -22.71
N SER A 238 -3.25 -26.54 -21.82
CA SER A 238 -3.05 -25.10 -22.01
C SER A 238 -1.71 -24.88 -22.70
N ARG A 239 -1.71 -24.14 -23.80
CA ARG A 239 -0.51 -23.83 -24.58
C ARG A 239 -0.20 -22.34 -24.46
N LEU A 240 0.94 -22.03 -23.87
CA LEU A 240 1.35 -20.69 -23.51
C LEU A 240 2.67 -20.37 -24.22
N LEU A 241 2.72 -19.24 -24.92
CA LEU A 241 3.94 -18.72 -25.52
C LEU A 241 4.28 -17.39 -24.85
N VAL A 242 5.41 -17.31 -24.15
CA VAL A 242 5.90 -16.08 -23.52
C VAL A 242 7.01 -15.50 -24.38
N VAL A 243 6.80 -14.30 -24.91
CA VAL A 243 7.78 -13.58 -25.73
C VAL A 243 8.38 -12.46 -24.90
N ALA A 244 9.72 -12.37 -24.86
CA ALA A 244 10.44 -11.30 -24.18
C ALA A 244 11.49 -10.69 -25.10
N GLY A 245 11.41 -9.36 -25.28
CA GLY A 245 12.35 -8.58 -26.09
C GLY A 245 12.20 -7.09 -25.82
N ASP A 246 13.21 -6.31 -26.19
CA ASP A 246 13.26 -4.85 -25.99
C ASP A 246 13.03 -4.05 -27.29
N SER A 247 12.76 -4.75 -28.40
CA SER A 247 12.76 -4.19 -29.75
C SER A 247 11.62 -4.77 -30.62
N PRO A 248 11.07 -3.98 -31.56
CA PRO A 248 10.05 -4.47 -32.50
C PRO A 248 10.64 -5.37 -33.59
N PRO A 249 9.81 -6.13 -34.32
CA PRO A 249 10.25 -6.73 -35.58
C PRO A 249 10.48 -5.65 -36.64
N TRP A 250 11.20 -6.02 -37.70
CA TRP A 250 11.25 -5.22 -38.93
C TRP A 250 9.84 -4.92 -39.44
N GLN A 251 9.65 -3.80 -40.13
CA GLN A 251 8.32 -3.42 -40.66
C GLN A 251 7.85 -4.42 -41.73
N GLU A 252 6.53 -4.57 -41.91
CA GLU A 252 5.97 -5.55 -42.86
C GLU A 252 6.37 -5.30 -44.33
N GLU A 253 6.78 -4.08 -44.68
CA GLU A 253 7.33 -3.78 -46.00
C GLU A 253 8.63 -4.54 -46.31
N TYR A 254 9.33 -5.05 -45.29
CA TYR A 254 10.53 -5.86 -45.42
C TYR A 254 10.25 -7.37 -45.53
N LEU A 255 8.98 -7.80 -45.63
CA LEU A 255 8.63 -9.17 -46.00
C LEU A 255 9.03 -9.51 -47.45
N ASP A 256 9.07 -8.49 -48.31
CA ASP A 256 9.44 -8.61 -49.71
C ASP A 256 10.60 -7.66 -49.99
N TRP A 257 11.81 -8.23 -50.01
CA TRP A 257 13.05 -7.48 -50.22
C TRP A 257 13.05 -6.70 -51.55
N THR A 258 12.27 -7.13 -52.55
CA THR A 258 12.19 -6.45 -53.86
C THR A 258 11.50 -5.09 -53.79
N LYS A 259 10.71 -4.83 -52.74
CA LYS A 259 10.01 -3.55 -52.54
C LYS A 259 10.88 -2.46 -51.94
N ASN A 260 12.06 -2.81 -51.40
CA ASN A 260 12.99 -1.89 -50.74
C ASN A 260 14.42 -1.98 -51.31
N PRO A 261 14.62 -1.81 -52.63
CA PRO A 261 15.91 -2.04 -53.28
C PRO A 261 17.01 -1.09 -52.79
N ALA A 262 16.66 0.15 -52.41
CA ALA A 262 17.62 1.15 -51.92
C ALA A 262 18.24 0.77 -50.57
N TYR A 263 17.46 0.16 -49.68
CA TYR A 263 17.99 -0.39 -48.42
C TYR A 263 18.91 -1.57 -48.72
N TRP A 264 18.53 -2.40 -49.70
CA TRP A 264 19.29 -3.58 -50.10
C TRP A 264 20.61 -3.28 -50.82
N THR A 265 20.72 -2.20 -51.62
CA THR A 265 21.98 -1.83 -52.30
C THR A 265 23.13 -1.56 -51.33
N TYR A 266 22.84 -1.16 -50.10
CA TYR A 266 23.83 -1.05 -49.02
C TYR A 266 24.34 -2.45 -48.56
N TRP A 267 23.47 -3.46 -48.58
CA TRP A 267 23.71 -4.82 -48.10
C TRP A 267 24.27 -5.78 -49.16
N GLU A 268 23.92 -5.55 -50.44
CA GLU A 268 24.31 -6.36 -51.60
C GLU A 268 25.83 -6.45 -51.79
N LYS A 269 26.60 -5.50 -51.23
CA LYS A 269 28.07 -5.53 -51.21
C LYS A 269 28.66 -6.55 -50.23
N LYS A 270 27.88 -7.09 -49.29
CA LYS A 270 28.35 -7.97 -48.20
C LYS A 270 27.72 -9.35 -48.17
N GLU A 271 26.52 -9.55 -48.73
CA GLU A 271 25.87 -10.87 -48.76
C GLU A 271 25.40 -11.29 -50.17
N PRO A 272 25.73 -12.51 -50.64
CA PRO A 272 25.48 -12.94 -52.01
C PRO A 272 24.03 -13.34 -52.32
N GLN A 273 23.13 -13.38 -51.33
CA GLN A 273 21.69 -13.67 -51.56
C GLN A 273 20.79 -12.86 -50.61
N PRO A 274 19.80 -12.11 -51.14
CA PRO A 274 18.82 -11.40 -50.31
C PRO A 274 17.94 -12.36 -49.50
N GLN A 275 17.91 -12.15 -48.20
CA GLN A 275 16.87 -12.68 -47.32
C GLN A 275 16.00 -11.52 -46.83
N PRO A 276 14.68 -11.72 -46.68
CA PRO A 276 13.81 -10.68 -46.14
C PRO A 276 14.17 -10.42 -44.67
N LEU A 277 14.20 -9.15 -44.27
CA LEU A 277 14.55 -8.76 -42.89
C LEU A 277 13.43 -9.10 -41.90
N ARG A 278 12.20 -9.24 -42.41
CA ARG A 278 11.04 -9.77 -41.71
C ARG A 278 10.64 -11.10 -42.33
N THR A 279 10.35 -12.11 -41.52
CA THR A 279 9.91 -13.42 -42.02
C THR A 279 8.39 -13.57 -41.98
N TYR A 280 7.72 -13.04 -40.95
CA TYR A 280 6.30 -13.27 -40.71
C TYR A 280 5.50 -11.98 -40.52
N ALA A 281 4.41 -11.84 -41.27
CA ALA A 281 3.42 -10.81 -41.00
C ALA A 281 2.77 -11.04 -39.63
N THR A 282 2.41 -9.97 -38.91
CA THR A 282 1.80 -10.09 -37.56
C THR A 282 0.52 -10.92 -37.63
N ARG A 283 -0.29 -10.71 -38.68
CA ARG A 283 -1.53 -11.47 -38.91
C ARG A 283 -1.29 -12.96 -39.16
N GLU A 284 -0.18 -13.32 -39.79
CA GLU A 284 0.18 -14.73 -39.98
C GLU A 284 0.52 -15.38 -38.64
N LEU A 285 1.29 -14.71 -37.78
CA LEU A 285 1.62 -15.20 -36.44
C LEU A 285 0.36 -15.39 -35.58
N VAL A 286 -0.57 -14.42 -35.60
CA VAL A 286 -1.87 -14.53 -34.93
C VAL A 286 -2.66 -15.73 -35.46
N LYS A 287 -2.70 -15.91 -36.78
CA LYS A 287 -3.40 -17.03 -37.41
C LYS A 287 -2.80 -18.37 -36.96
N LEU A 288 -1.49 -18.52 -37.02
CA LEU A 288 -0.78 -19.73 -36.60
C LEU A 288 -1.02 -20.05 -35.11
N ALA A 289 -1.01 -19.03 -34.25
CA ALA A 289 -1.28 -19.19 -32.82
C ALA A 289 -2.71 -19.67 -32.56
N ARG A 290 -3.70 -19.09 -33.25
CA ARG A 290 -5.11 -19.52 -33.15
C ARG A 290 -5.34 -20.92 -33.67
N GLU A 291 -4.73 -21.28 -34.81
CA GLU A 291 -4.82 -22.63 -35.37
C GLU A 291 -4.29 -23.69 -34.41
N LYS A 292 -3.29 -23.33 -33.59
CA LYS A 292 -2.69 -24.20 -32.58
C LYS A 292 -3.27 -24.03 -31.18
N ASP A 293 -4.24 -23.14 -30.99
CA ASP A 293 -4.81 -22.79 -29.68
C ASP A 293 -3.69 -22.45 -28.66
N VAL A 294 -2.80 -21.54 -29.07
CA VAL A 294 -1.67 -21.01 -28.28
C VAL A 294 -1.96 -19.58 -27.87
N ASN A 295 -1.92 -19.32 -26.56
CA ASN A 295 -2.06 -17.97 -26.01
C ASN A 295 -0.69 -17.28 -25.93
N ILE A 296 -0.53 -16.12 -26.58
CA ILE A 296 0.75 -15.40 -26.60
C ILE A 296 0.76 -14.31 -25.54
N PHE A 297 1.69 -14.41 -24.59
CA PHE A 297 2.01 -13.40 -23.60
C PHE A 297 3.28 -12.67 -24.03
N ALA A 298 3.30 -11.36 -23.88
CA ALA A 298 4.46 -10.55 -24.26
C ALA A 298 4.97 -9.73 -23.09
N LEU A 299 6.29 -9.61 -23.01
CA LEU A 299 7.01 -8.86 -21.98
C LEU A 299 7.94 -7.88 -22.70
N GLY A 300 7.51 -6.61 -22.76
CA GLY A 300 8.27 -5.53 -23.42
C GLY A 300 9.33 -5.02 -22.46
N CYS A 301 10.59 -5.27 -22.76
CA CYS A 301 11.70 -5.00 -21.86
C CYS A 301 12.20 -3.56 -21.98
N ASP A 302 12.82 -3.08 -20.91
CA ASP A 302 13.25 -1.68 -20.83
C ASP A 302 14.58 -1.44 -21.55
N ARG A 303 14.52 -0.67 -22.63
CA ARG A 303 15.73 -0.19 -23.30
C ARG A 303 16.14 1.13 -22.65
N ASN A 304 17.37 1.19 -22.14
CA ASN A 304 17.90 2.30 -21.33
C ASN A 304 18.14 3.62 -22.12
N THR A 305 17.49 3.81 -23.27
CA THR A 305 17.70 4.93 -24.19
C THR A 305 16.39 5.67 -24.44
N SER A 306 16.28 6.87 -23.88
CA SER A 306 15.18 7.83 -24.11
C SER A 306 15.05 8.30 -25.57
N ALA A 307 15.95 7.85 -26.46
CA ALA A 307 16.17 8.41 -27.78
C ALA A 307 15.25 7.86 -28.88
N ASP A 308 14.40 6.85 -28.63
CA ASP A 308 13.57 6.30 -29.72
C ASP A 308 12.14 5.92 -29.34
N HIS A 309 11.31 6.95 -29.14
CA HIS A 309 9.88 6.81 -28.93
C HIS A 309 9.16 6.05 -30.05
N ARG A 310 9.62 6.19 -31.31
CA ARG A 310 8.98 5.55 -32.47
C ARG A 310 9.09 4.02 -32.35
N ARG A 311 10.25 3.51 -31.95
CA ARG A 311 10.47 2.07 -31.73
C ARG A 311 9.60 1.51 -30.61
N LEU A 312 9.53 2.23 -29.48
CA LEU A 312 8.67 1.82 -28.36
C LEU A 312 7.21 1.71 -28.80
N VAL A 313 6.71 2.68 -29.58
CA VAL A 313 5.36 2.63 -30.15
C VAL A 313 5.19 1.42 -31.09
N GLN A 314 6.17 1.12 -31.94
CA GLN A 314 6.12 -0.04 -32.84
C GLN A 314 6.12 -1.37 -32.07
N MET A 315 6.99 -1.51 -31.06
CA MET A 315 7.08 -2.71 -30.22
C MET A 315 5.76 -2.94 -29.48
N ARG A 316 5.25 -1.88 -28.82
CA ARG A 316 3.95 -1.92 -28.13
C ARG A 316 2.83 -2.31 -29.08
N SER A 317 2.78 -1.72 -30.27
CA SER A 317 1.74 -2.04 -31.27
C SER A 317 1.80 -3.50 -31.69
N PHE A 318 2.99 -4.02 -31.97
CA PHE A 318 3.21 -5.42 -32.33
C PHE A 318 2.79 -6.38 -31.22
N PHE A 319 3.27 -6.18 -29.99
CA PHE A 319 2.94 -7.05 -28.86
C PHE A 319 1.48 -6.95 -28.43
N LEU A 320 0.87 -5.76 -28.47
CA LEU A 320 -0.57 -5.59 -28.20
C LEU A 320 -1.40 -6.33 -29.25
N GLU A 321 -1.06 -6.23 -30.54
CA GLU A 321 -1.80 -6.94 -31.59
C GLU A 321 -1.73 -8.46 -31.41
N LEU A 322 -0.54 -9.01 -31.11
CA LEU A 322 -0.37 -10.44 -30.84
C LEU A 322 -1.17 -10.91 -29.62
N THR A 323 -1.01 -10.22 -28.49
CA THR A 323 -1.58 -10.64 -27.21
C THR A 323 -3.10 -10.50 -27.18
N GLN A 324 -3.66 -9.39 -27.68
CA GLN A 324 -5.11 -9.18 -27.74
C GLN A 324 -5.81 -10.20 -28.63
N GLN A 325 -5.18 -10.60 -29.74
CA GLN A 325 -5.78 -11.53 -30.68
C GLN A 325 -5.61 -13.01 -30.32
N THR A 326 -4.81 -13.33 -29.30
CA THR A 326 -4.52 -14.70 -28.84
C THR A 326 -4.87 -14.91 -27.37
N ASN A 327 -5.79 -14.12 -26.81
CA ASN A 327 -6.21 -14.21 -25.39
C ASN A 327 -5.06 -14.12 -24.37
N GLY A 328 -3.94 -13.52 -24.77
CA GLY A 328 -2.80 -13.32 -23.89
C GLY A 328 -2.79 -11.93 -23.25
N LYS A 329 -1.65 -11.57 -22.67
CA LYS A 329 -1.45 -10.27 -22.02
C LYS A 329 -0.09 -9.69 -22.39
N PHE A 330 -0.04 -8.36 -22.47
CA PHE A 330 1.18 -7.61 -22.64
C PHE A 330 1.55 -6.92 -21.34
N LEU A 331 2.75 -7.19 -20.82
CA LEU A 331 3.36 -6.46 -19.71
C LEU A 331 4.47 -5.56 -20.26
N ASP A 332 4.24 -4.26 -20.20
CA ASP A 332 5.18 -3.29 -20.73
C ASP A 332 6.08 -2.73 -19.63
N LEU A 333 7.30 -3.27 -19.52
CA LEU A 333 8.30 -2.79 -18.57
C LEU A 333 8.99 -1.51 -19.06
N SER A 334 8.78 -1.09 -20.31
CA SER A 334 9.25 0.24 -20.75
C SER A 334 8.43 1.37 -20.13
N ASP A 335 7.20 1.12 -19.66
CA ASP A 335 6.36 2.11 -18.98
C ASP A 335 6.78 2.29 -17.51
N SER A 336 7.21 3.50 -17.16
CA SER A 336 7.59 3.86 -15.79
C SER A 336 6.44 3.67 -14.79
N ASN A 337 5.19 3.89 -15.19
CA ASN A 337 4.04 3.68 -14.31
C ASN A 337 3.86 2.20 -13.98
N VAL A 338 4.06 1.32 -14.96
CA VAL A 338 3.99 -0.14 -14.75
C VAL A 338 5.13 -0.59 -13.85
N LYS A 339 6.35 -0.10 -14.07
CA LYS A 339 7.49 -0.34 -13.16
C LYS A 339 7.21 0.16 -11.75
N ASP A 340 6.65 1.34 -11.59
CA ASP A 340 6.35 1.90 -10.27
C ASP A 340 5.19 1.16 -9.61
N GLN A 341 4.23 0.65 -10.36
CA GLN A 341 3.18 -0.23 -9.85
C GLN A 341 3.73 -1.59 -9.46
N LEU A 342 4.65 -2.17 -10.24
CA LEU A 342 5.35 -3.41 -9.90
C LEU A 342 6.20 -3.20 -8.66
N LYS A 343 7.07 -2.19 -8.63
CA LYS A 343 7.86 -1.82 -7.45
C LYS A 343 6.97 -1.60 -6.24
N ARG A 344 5.83 -0.91 -6.38
CA ARG A 344 4.86 -0.75 -5.30
C ARG A 344 4.23 -2.07 -4.88
N ALA A 345 3.79 -2.92 -5.80
CA ALA A 345 3.21 -4.24 -5.51
C ALA A 345 4.20 -5.14 -4.75
N VAL A 346 5.48 -5.00 -5.07
CA VAL A 346 6.60 -5.78 -4.54
C VAL A 346 7.05 -5.25 -3.19
N GLN A 347 7.14 -3.94 -3.05
CA GLN A 347 7.40 -3.24 -1.79
C GLN A 347 6.21 -3.37 -0.83
N SER A 348 4.98 -3.42 -1.36
CA SER A 348 3.78 -3.72 -0.59
C SER A 348 3.69 -5.19 -0.21
N GLY A 349 4.58 -6.04 -0.76
CA GLY A 349 4.74 -7.46 -0.44
C GLY A 349 3.41 -8.13 -0.25
N GLY A 350 2.67 -8.33 -1.35
CA GLY A 350 1.34 -8.98 -1.40
C GLY A 350 0.59 -8.86 -0.09
N GLU A 351 -0.09 -7.72 0.13
CA GLU A 351 -0.87 -7.50 1.35
C GLU A 351 -1.72 -8.73 1.64
N ASP A 352 -1.32 -9.53 2.64
CA ASP A 352 -2.10 -10.65 3.14
C ASP A 352 -3.49 -10.11 3.46
N ARG A 353 -4.49 -10.42 2.65
CA ARG A 353 -5.88 -10.04 2.90
C ARG A 353 -6.53 -11.21 3.61
N GLN A 354 -7.04 -10.96 4.81
CA GLN A 354 -7.91 -11.94 5.46
C GLN A 354 -9.34 -11.72 4.95
N ASP A 355 -9.96 -12.81 4.48
CA ASP A 355 -11.35 -12.80 4.03
C ASP A 355 -12.25 -12.71 5.27
N LEU A 356 -12.80 -11.52 5.54
CA LEU A 356 -13.81 -11.35 6.57
C LEU A 356 -15.18 -11.72 5.99
N ARG A 357 -16.00 -12.47 6.74
CA ARG A 357 -17.39 -12.71 6.34
C ARG A 357 -18.09 -11.37 6.12
N PRO A 358 -18.81 -11.17 5.01
CA PRO A 358 -19.42 -9.89 4.69
C PRO A 358 -20.24 -9.33 5.85
N ILE A 359 -20.07 -8.06 6.17
CA ILE A 359 -20.94 -7.34 7.10
C ILE A 359 -22.15 -6.87 6.29
N THR A 360 -23.29 -7.49 6.54
CA THR A 360 -24.53 -7.22 5.83
C THR A 360 -25.35 -6.14 6.53
N ARG A 361 -26.33 -5.57 5.82
CA ARG A 361 -27.32 -4.69 6.44
C ARG A 361 -28.08 -5.39 7.57
N ALA A 362 -28.35 -6.69 7.44
CA ALA A 362 -28.99 -7.48 8.48
C ALA A 362 -28.11 -7.62 9.74
N ASP A 363 -26.78 -7.67 9.59
CA ASP A 363 -25.88 -7.64 10.74
C ASP A 363 -25.97 -6.30 11.48
N LEU A 364 -25.97 -5.19 10.74
CA LEU A 364 -26.14 -3.86 11.32
C LEU A 364 -27.50 -3.75 12.02
N GLU A 365 -28.60 -4.09 11.35
CA GLU A 365 -29.96 -4.04 11.92
C GLU A 365 -30.12 -4.93 13.15
N LYS A 366 -29.61 -6.17 13.09
CA LYS A 366 -29.63 -7.10 14.23
C LYS A 366 -28.86 -6.53 15.42
N ALA A 367 -27.73 -5.89 15.17
CA ALA A 367 -26.89 -5.35 16.21
C ALA A 367 -27.40 -3.97 16.71
N THR A 368 -28.18 -3.23 15.90
CA THR A 368 -28.88 -2.00 16.31
C THR A 368 -30.10 -2.28 17.20
N SER A 369 -30.53 -3.54 17.33
CA SER A 369 -31.69 -3.92 18.17
C SER A 369 -31.48 -3.70 19.67
N ARG A 370 -30.28 -3.30 20.09
CA ARG A 370 -30.05 -2.78 21.44
C ARG A 370 -30.60 -1.34 21.50
N PRO A 371 -31.62 -1.05 22.33
CA PRO A 371 -32.14 0.30 22.49
C PRO A 371 -31.10 1.14 23.22
N ALA A 372 -30.13 1.70 22.48
CA ALA A 372 -29.38 2.84 22.97
C ALA A 372 -30.38 4.00 23.06
N ALA A 373 -30.46 4.66 24.22
CA ALA A 373 -31.15 5.94 24.28
C ALA A 373 -30.57 6.82 23.17
N PRO A 374 -31.40 7.54 22.40
CA PRO A 374 -30.92 8.34 21.29
C PRO A 374 -29.92 9.37 21.81
N ALA A 375 -28.64 9.07 21.64
CA ALA A 375 -27.55 9.93 22.02
C ALA A 375 -27.67 11.22 21.23
N ALA A 376 -27.72 12.37 21.91
CA ALA A 376 -27.79 13.64 21.21
C ALA A 376 -26.46 13.88 20.49
N ARG A 377 -26.53 14.07 19.18
CA ARG A 377 -25.35 14.30 18.33
C ARG A 377 -25.05 15.79 18.29
N VAL A 378 -23.78 16.16 18.36
CA VAL A 378 -23.34 17.56 18.46
C VAL A 378 -22.25 17.84 17.43
N ALA A 379 -22.37 18.93 16.68
CA ALA A 379 -21.28 19.47 15.87
C ALA A 379 -20.70 20.72 16.55
N ILE A 380 -19.38 20.88 16.53
CA ILE A 380 -18.71 22.04 17.14
C ILE A 380 -17.90 22.75 16.07
N LEU A 381 -18.18 24.04 15.89
CA LEU A 381 -17.48 24.91 14.95
C LEU A 381 -16.39 25.71 15.68
N PRO A 382 -15.28 26.05 15.00
CA PRO A 382 -14.36 27.08 15.47
C PRO A 382 -15.13 28.37 15.80
N PRO A 383 -14.93 28.98 16.98
CA PRO A 383 -15.61 30.21 17.38
C PRO A 383 -15.03 31.42 16.62
N LEU A 384 -15.29 31.49 15.31
CA LEU A 384 -14.89 32.58 14.41
C LEU A 384 -16.13 33.22 13.80
N ASP A 385 -16.10 34.55 13.62
CA ASP A 385 -17.16 35.30 12.91
C ASP A 385 -17.28 34.83 11.44
N LYS A 386 -16.16 34.42 10.85
CA LYS A 386 -16.07 33.73 9.56
C LYS A 386 -15.19 32.49 9.72
N VAL A 387 -15.77 31.33 9.51
CA VAL A 387 -15.06 30.05 9.61
C VAL A 387 -14.44 29.74 8.26
N ASP A 388 -13.15 30.05 8.12
CA ASP A 388 -12.34 29.63 6.98
C ASP A 388 -11.47 28.43 7.38
N TYR A 389 -11.93 27.22 7.04
CA TYR A 389 -11.19 25.97 7.26
C TYR A 389 -9.94 25.80 6.40
N ARG A 390 -9.59 26.78 5.55
CA ARG A 390 -8.28 26.85 4.90
C ARG A 390 -7.22 27.40 5.85
N LEU A 391 -7.63 28.01 6.97
CA LEU A 391 -6.71 28.45 8.01
C LEU A 391 -6.12 27.25 8.75
N SER A 392 -4.82 27.35 9.04
CA SER A 392 -3.98 26.31 9.64
C SER A 392 -4.44 25.94 11.06
N TYR A 393 -4.03 24.76 11.53
CA TYR A 393 -4.09 24.33 12.94
C TYR A 393 -3.36 25.25 13.93
N GLU A 394 -2.90 26.44 13.52
CA GLU A 394 -2.24 27.43 14.38
C GLU A 394 -3.22 28.39 15.08
N ASP A 395 -4.47 28.48 14.61
CA ASP A 395 -5.43 29.45 15.15
C ASP A 395 -6.12 28.92 16.41
N ASP A 396 -6.09 29.72 17.48
CA ASP A 396 -6.66 29.43 18.80
C ASP A 396 -8.14 29.00 18.73
N ALA A 397 -8.91 29.48 17.76
CA ALA A 397 -10.30 29.05 17.58
C ALA A 397 -10.41 27.55 17.24
N TYR A 398 -9.49 27.01 16.45
CA TYR A 398 -9.46 25.57 16.15
C TYR A 398 -9.07 24.76 17.38
N HIS A 399 -8.15 25.26 18.19
CA HIS A 399 -7.79 24.64 19.46
C HIS A 399 -9.00 24.61 20.42
N VAL A 400 -9.77 25.69 20.52
CA VAL A 400 -11.02 25.71 21.31
C VAL A 400 -11.99 24.66 20.79
N ALA A 401 -12.26 24.61 19.48
CA ALA A 401 -13.19 23.63 18.91
C ALA A 401 -12.72 22.18 19.13
N ALA A 402 -11.42 21.90 18.97
CA ALA A 402 -10.84 20.59 19.22
C ALA A 402 -10.96 20.18 20.70
N LEU A 403 -10.68 21.12 21.62
CA LEU A 403 -10.82 20.91 23.05
C LEU A 403 -12.27 20.60 23.43
N LEU A 404 -13.22 21.42 22.97
CA LEU A 404 -14.64 21.21 23.22
C LEU A 404 -15.14 19.91 22.59
N THR A 405 -14.65 19.55 21.40
CA THR A 405 -14.96 18.27 20.75
C THR A 405 -14.49 17.10 21.59
N LYS A 406 -13.24 17.12 22.06
CA LYS A 406 -12.70 16.11 22.97
C LYS A 406 -13.56 16.01 24.24
N GLN A 407 -13.89 17.13 24.85
CA GLN A 407 -14.74 17.17 26.05
C GLN A 407 -16.11 16.57 25.80
N VAL A 408 -16.77 16.88 24.68
CA VAL A 408 -18.08 16.30 24.34
C VAL A 408 -17.98 14.81 24.01
N GLN A 409 -16.87 14.36 23.42
CA GLN A 409 -16.62 12.94 23.14
C GLN A 409 -16.43 12.09 24.40
N ASP A 410 -16.11 12.69 25.54
CA ASP A 410 -15.93 11.97 26.80
C ASP A 410 -17.25 11.92 27.62
N LEU A 411 -18.36 12.40 27.06
CA LEU A 411 -19.64 12.54 27.77
C LEU A 411 -20.70 11.63 27.18
N ASP A 412 -21.18 10.65 27.96
CA ASP A 412 -22.33 9.82 27.61
C ASP A 412 -23.63 10.47 28.09
N PRO A 413 -24.71 10.60 27.27
CA PRO A 413 -24.89 10.08 25.91
C PRO A 413 -24.74 11.12 24.80
N LEU A 414 -23.68 11.95 24.78
CA LEU A 414 -23.40 12.82 23.65
C LEU A 414 -22.44 12.18 22.67
N LEU A 415 -22.69 12.43 21.38
CA LEU A 415 -21.82 12.00 20.30
C LEU A 415 -21.36 13.24 19.53
N ALA A 416 -20.12 13.67 19.77
CA ALA A 416 -19.53 14.74 18.99
C ALA A 416 -19.17 14.23 17.59
N VAL A 417 -19.57 14.98 16.57
CA VAL A 417 -19.14 14.75 15.20
C VAL A 417 -17.66 15.12 15.06
N SER A 418 -16.89 14.33 14.30
CA SER A 418 -15.46 14.60 14.08
C SER A 418 -15.23 15.97 13.44
N SER A 419 -14.21 16.71 13.91
CA SER A 419 -13.87 18.05 13.42
C SER A 419 -13.65 18.09 11.90
N ASP A 420 -13.08 17.03 11.32
CA ASP A 420 -12.92 16.92 9.87
C ASP A 420 -14.26 16.79 9.11
N GLN A 421 -15.25 16.06 9.66
CA GLN A 421 -16.56 15.97 9.02
C GLN A 421 -17.30 17.31 9.10
N VAL A 422 -17.21 17.99 10.25
CA VAL A 422 -17.73 19.35 10.39
C VAL A 422 -17.07 20.26 9.35
N ARG A 423 -15.73 20.22 9.24
CA ARG A 423 -14.95 20.96 8.24
C ARG A 423 -15.40 20.70 6.81
N ARG A 424 -15.44 19.44 6.37
CA ARG A 424 -15.79 19.07 4.98
C ARG A 424 -17.21 19.49 4.63
N THR A 425 -18.14 19.27 5.55
CA THR A 425 -19.55 19.64 5.38
C THR A 425 -19.71 21.15 5.35
N TRP A 426 -19.01 21.87 6.23
CA TRP A 426 -19.02 23.32 6.26
C TRP A 426 -18.44 23.94 4.99
N LEU A 427 -17.27 23.48 4.52
CA LEU A 427 -16.65 23.97 3.28
C LEU A 427 -17.56 23.79 2.05
N ARG A 428 -18.39 22.74 2.05
CA ARG A 428 -19.41 22.52 1.01
C ARG A 428 -20.59 23.49 1.13
N LEU A 429 -21.08 23.69 2.34
CA LEU A 429 -22.26 24.53 2.62
C LEU A 429 -21.96 26.04 2.61
N SER A 430 -20.73 26.43 2.92
CA SER A 430 -20.30 27.79 3.20
C SER A 430 -18.91 28.08 2.61
N PRO A 431 -18.79 28.14 1.27
CA PRO A 431 -17.49 28.35 0.61
C PRO A 431 -16.87 29.73 0.88
N ASP A 432 -17.65 30.71 1.35
CA ASP A 432 -17.23 32.06 1.75
C ASP A 432 -16.98 32.18 3.28
N GLY A 433 -17.17 31.08 4.03
CA GLY A 433 -16.95 30.99 5.47
C GLY A 433 -17.99 31.69 6.36
N ALA A 434 -19.03 32.34 5.82
CA ALA A 434 -19.96 33.10 6.66
C ALA A 434 -20.90 32.18 7.46
N VAL A 435 -21.13 32.50 8.75
CA VAL A 435 -21.96 31.68 9.65
C VAL A 435 -23.36 32.28 9.80
N THR A 436 -24.28 31.91 8.91
CA THR A 436 -25.69 32.34 8.99
C THR A 436 -26.59 31.31 9.69
N THR A 437 -27.79 31.73 10.09
CA THR A 437 -28.81 30.83 10.68
C THR A 437 -29.15 29.68 9.74
N GLU A 438 -29.33 29.95 8.46
CA GLU A 438 -29.66 28.95 7.43
C GLU A 438 -28.52 27.94 7.26
N ARG A 439 -27.27 28.41 7.33
CA ARG A 439 -26.10 27.54 7.20
C ARG A 439 -25.87 26.66 8.42
N ARG A 440 -26.13 27.18 9.64
CA ARG A 440 -26.13 26.35 10.85
C ARG A 440 -27.21 25.28 10.79
N ALA A 441 -28.42 25.63 10.34
CA ALA A 441 -29.51 24.67 10.16
C ALA A 441 -29.16 23.61 9.08
N ALA A 442 -28.58 24.04 7.96
CA ALA A 442 -28.12 23.14 6.91
C ALA A 442 -27.01 22.20 7.40
N LEU A 443 -26.04 22.71 8.15
CA LEU A 443 -24.98 21.91 8.77
C LEU A 443 -25.58 20.88 9.73
N ALA A 444 -26.51 21.30 10.59
CA ALA A 444 -27.17 20.42 11.53
C ALA A 444 -27.93 19.29 10.82
N SER A 445 -28.67 19.63 9.79
CA SER A 445 -29.43 18.69 8.96
C SER A 445 -28.54 17.73 8.18
N GLU A 446 -27.45 18.21 7.55
CA GLU A 446 -26.56 17.36 6.75
C GLU A 446 -25.74 16.40 7.63
N LEU A 447 -25.33 16.84 8.82
CA LEU A 447 -24.63 15.98 9.77
C LEU A 447 -25.61 15.09 10.56
N GLY A 448 -26.90 15.42 10.60
CA GLY A 448 -27.89 14.75 11.44
C GLY A 448 -27.63 14.97 12.93
N VAL A 449 -27.16 16.16 13.31
CA VAL A 449 -26.90 16.53 14.70
C VAL A 449 -28.09 17.24 15.32
N SER A 450 -28.30 17.03 16.61
CA SER A 450 -29.32 17.73 17.40
C SER A 450 -28.92 19.18 17.67
N PHE A 451 -27.62 19.41 17.83
CA PHE A 451 -27.08 20.71 18.21
C PHE A 451 -25.83 21.07 17.40
N VAL A 452 -25.66 22.36 17.11
CA VAL A 452 -24.40 22.96 16.65
C VAL A 452 -23.92 23.89 17.74
N ILE A 453 -22.67 23.77 18.18
CA ILE A 453 -22.05 24.68 19.13
C ILE A 453 -21.10 25.59 18.36
N TRP A 454 -21.28 26.89 18.53
CA TRP A 454 -20.50 27.92 17.84
C TRP A 454 -20.48 29.20 18.68
N GLY A 455 -19.56 30.11 18.37
CA GLY A 455 -19.35 31.32 19.15
C GLY A 455 -18.35 32.27 18.51
N ALA A 456 -17.85 33.22 19.29
CA ALA A 456 -16.79 34.13 18.86
C ALA A 456 -15.65 34.15 19.88
N LEU A 457 -14.42 33.96 19.38
CA LEU A 457 -13.19 34.12 20.13
C LEU A 457 -12.54 35.42 19.69
N ARG A 458 -12.34 36.34 20.65
CA ARG A 458 -11.79 37.67 20.41
C ARG A 458 -10.63 37.95 21.37
N PRO A 459 -9.53 38.58 20.92
CA PRO A 459 -8.54 39.11 21.85
C PRO A 459 -9.15 40.29 22.64
N ALA A 460 -8.97 40.29 23.95
CA ALA A 460 -9.46 41.33 24.86
C ALA A 460 -8.45 41.57 25.99
N ASP A 461 -7.82 42.75 26.01
CA ASP A 461 -6.91 43.21 27.09
C ASP A 461 -5.76 42.23 27.40
N GLY A 462 -5.15 41.64 26.37
CA GLY A 462 -4.08 40.63 26.53
C GLY A 462 -4.56 39.25 26.99
N ARG A 463 -5.87 39.04 27.02
CA ARG A 463 -6.53 37.74 27.26
C ARG A 463 -7.40 37.38 26.07
N LEU A 464 -7.95 36.17 26.08
CA LEU A 464 -8.97 35.74 25.16
C LEU A 464 -10.35 35.94 25.78
N SER A 465 -11.30 36.39 24.96
CA SER A 465 -12.71 36.52 25.26
C SER A 465 -13.48 35.52 24.41
N LEU A 466 -14.24 34.62 25.03
CA LEU A 466 -15.03 33.61 24.33
C LEU A 466 -16.49 33.69 24.76
N ASP A 467 -17.37 33.86 23.79
CA ASP A 467 -18.80 33.59 23.92
C ASP A 467 -19.14 32.32 23.13
N LEU A 468 -19.91 31.40 23.73
CA LEU A 468 -20.40 30.18 23.09
C LEU A 468 -21.92 30.16 23.12
N ALA A 469 -22.51 29.57 22.09
CA ALA A 469 -23.93 29.29 22.03
C ALA A 469 -24.18 27.91 21.45
N ALA A 470 -25.23 27.24 21.94
CA ALA A 470 -25.75 26.02 21.35
C ALA A 470 -26.98 26.37 20.51
N TYR A 471 -26.94 25.95 19.26
CA TYR A 471 -27.97 26.16 18.26
C TYR A 471 -28.69 24.85 18.01
N GLY A 472 -30.01 24.89 17.91
CA GLY A 472 -30.81 23.71 17.57
C GLY A 472 -30.67 23.33 16.09
N ALA A 473 -31.27 22.20 15.71
CA ALA A 473 -31.28 21.73 14.32
C ALA A 473 -31.89 22.73 13.31
N ASN A 474 -32.71 23.67 13.79
CA ASN A 474 -33.29 24.77 13.00
C ASN A 474 -32.37 26.01 12.90
N GLY A 475 -31.16 25.97 13.46
CA GLY A 475 -30.19 27.06 13.45
C GLY A 475 -30.47 28.19 14.46
N GLN A 476 -31.55 28.10 15.24
CA GLN A 476 -31.89 29.08 16.27
C GLN A 476 -31.07 28.85 17.54
N VAL A 477 -30.73 29.94 18.22
CA VAL A 477 -30.07 29.90 19.53
C VAL A 477 -30.99 29.24 20.54
N LEU A 478 -30.51 28.18 21.18
CA LEU A 478 -31.17 27.59 22.35
C LEU A 478 -30.63 28.21 23.63
N VAL A 479 -29.31 28.33 23.71
CA VAL A 479 -28.64 28.79 24.92
C VAL A 479 -27.34 29.49 24.56
N GLU A 480 -27.00 30.53 25.31
CA GLU A 480 -25.75 31.28 25.21
C GLU A 480 -25.03 31.25 26.56
N SER A 481 -23.70 31.12 26.52
CA SER A 481 -22.85 31.27 27.69
C SER A 481 -22.63 32.75 27.99
N GLU A 482 -22.37 33.07 29.27
CA GLU A 482 -21.74 34.35 29.58
C GLU A 482 -20.37 34.43 28.91
N THR A 483 -19.95 35.63 28.51
CA THR A 483 -18.63 35.85 27.90
C THR A 483 -17.53 35.56 28.93
N ALA A 484 -16.75 34.52 28.68
CA ALA A 484 -15.59 34.19 29.49
C ALA A 484 -14.38 35.01 29.07
N ARG A 485 -13.53 35.40 30.03
CA ARG A 485 -12.24 36.07 29.76
C ARG A 485 -11.11 35.39 30.53
N ALA A 486 -10.15 34.78 29.83
CA ALA A 486 -8.98 34.13 30.43
C ALA A 486 -7.92 33.76 29.37
N ASP A 487 -6.92 32.95 29.75
CA ASP A 487 -6.13 32.17 28.80
C ASP A 487 -6.99 31.13 28.06
N LEU A 488 -6.43 30.51 27.01
CA LEU A 488 -7.15 29.60 26.10
C LEU A 488 -7.90 28.46 26.82
N LEU A 489 -7.24 27.79 27.77
CA LEU A 489 -7.83 26.66 28.49
C LEU A 489 -8.94 27.14 29.41
N THR A 490 -8.60 28.12 30.24
CA THR A 490 -9.54 28.65 31.24
C THR A 490 -10.74 29.32 30.57
N VAL A 491 -10.56 29.94 29.39
CA VAL A 491 -11.65 30.60 28.66
C VAL A 491 -12.60 29.58 28.04
N ALA A 492 -12.05 28.52 27.43
CA ALA A 492 -12.84 27.42 26.88
C ALA A 492 -13.65 26.72 27.98
N GLU A 493 -13.00 26.40 29.11
CA GLU A 493 -13.67 25.82 30.27
C GLU A 493 -14.78 26.69 30.83
N LYS A 494 -14.52 27.99 31.04
CA LYS A 494 -15.49 28.92 31.61
C LYS A 494 -16.67 29.12 30.67
N ALA A 495 -16.42 29.29 29.37
CA ALA A 495 -17.48 29.43 28.38
C ALA A 495 -18.31 28.13 28.30
N TRP A 496 -17.64 26.98 28.35
CA TRP A 496 -18.31 25.68 28.40
C TRP A 496 -19.19 25.55 29.63
N LYS A 497 -18.65 25.74 30.84
CA LYS A 497 -19.42 25.72 32.10
C LYS A 497 -20.57 26.72 32.07
N GLY A 498 -20.37 27.91 31.52
CA GLY A 498 -21.41 28.92 31.34
C GLY A 498 -22.55 28.43 30.43
N LEU A 499 -22.20 27.78 29.32
CA LEU A 499 -23.17 27.16 28.41
C LEU A 499 -23.99 26.07 29.11
N LEU A 500 -23.35 25.26 29.96
CA LEU A 500 -24.02 24.20 30.72
C LEU A 500 -25.03 24.75 31.73
N ILE A 501 -24.62 25.74 32.52
CA ILE A 501 -25.48 26.41 33.51
C ILE A 501 -26.68 27.05 32.81
N ALA A 502 -26.46 27.64 31.64
CA ALA A 502 -27.53 28.25 30.87
C ALA A 502 -28.45 27.18 30.25
N ALA A 503 -27.93 26.00 29.89
CA ALA A 503 -28.71 24.88 29.34
C ALA A 503 -29.63 24.27 30.40
N GLU A 504 -29.18 24.17 31.65
CA GLU A 504 -30.01 23.70 32.79
C GLU A 504 -31.27 24.55 33.00
N LYS A 505 -31.22 25.83 32.59
CA LYS A 505 -32.35 26.76 32.71
C LYS A 505 -33.28 26.74 31.50
N ASN A 506 -32.94 26.04 30.41
CA ASN A 506 -33.75 26.00 29.19
C ASN A 506 -34.33 24.59 28.94
N PRO A 507 -35.67 24.41 28.97
CA PRO A 507 -36.32 23.12 28.68
C PRO A 507 -35.97 22.53 27.31
N GLN A 508 -35.71 23.37 26.30
CA GLN A 508 -35.33 22.91 24.95
C GLN A 508 -33.89 22.37 24.90
N ALA A 509 -33.07 22.68 25.91
CA ALA A 509 -31.71 22.20 26.10
C ALA A 509 -31.60 21.23 27.30
N GLU A 510 -32.71 20.71 27.82
CA GLU A 510 -32.69 19.83 29.00
C GLU A 510 -31.88 18.55 28.76
N SER A 511 -31.86 18.03 27.53
CA SER A 511 -31.04 16.87 27.14
C SER A 511 -29.54 17.17 27.15
N LEU A 512 -29.15 18.42 26.83
CA LEU A 512 -27.79 18.89 27.02
C LEU A 512 -27.55 18.88 28.55
N ALA A 513 -28.29 19.68 29.31
CA ALA A 513 -28.11 19.86 30.75
C ALA A 513 -28.00 18.56 31.59
N LYS A 514 -28.95 17.62 31.43
CA LYS A 514 -28.99 16.35 32.19
C LYS A 514 -27.77 15.46 31.97
N THR A 515 -27.16 15.56 30.79
CA THR A 515 -25.97 14.79 30.44
C THR A 515 -24.71 15.34 31.11
N PHE A 516 -24.69 16.65 31.37
CA PHE A 516 -23.47 17.36 31.72
C PHE A 516 -23.20 17.50 33.22
N SER A 517 -24.23 17.50 34.07
CA SER A 517 -24.07 17.77 35.51
C SER A 517 -23.26 16.70 36.27
N GLN A 518 -22.82 15.63 35.61
CA GLN A 518 -22.15 14.48 36.23
C GLN A 518 -20.64 14.41 35.99
N HIS A 519 -20.07 15.24 35.11
CA HIS A 519 -18.67 15.10 34.67
C HIS A 519 -17.89 16.41 34.83
N ALA A 520 -16.84 16.36 35.66
CA ALA A 520 -15.85 17.43 35.72
C ALA A 520 -14.99 17.41 34.45
N ILE A 521 -14.68 18.58 33.92
CA ILE A 521 -13.73 18.72 32.81
C ILE A 521 -12.37 18.27 33.30
N THR A 522 -11.86 17.15 32.79
CA THR A 522 -10.47 16.72 33.06
C THR A 522 -9.53 17.54 32.21
N THR A 523 -8.99 18.61 32.78
CA THR A 523 -7.96 19.46 32.17
C THR A 523 -6.54 19.02 32.47
N ASP A 524 -6.37 17.89 33.17
CA ASP A 524 -5.06 17.42 33.66
C ASP A 524 -4.22 16.73 32.56
N LEU A 525 -4.46 17.07 31.29
CA LEU A 525 -3.71 16.48 30.17
C LEU A 525 -2.28 17.02 30.07
N VAL A 526 -2.11 18.32 30.36
CA VAL A 526 -0.83 19.02 30.37
C VAL A 526 -0.84 20.23 31.32
N GLN A 527 0.34 20.64 31.78
CA GLN A 527 0.50 21.70 32.79
C GLN A 527 0.43 23.14 32.24
N THR A 528 0.63 23.36 30.93
CA THR A 528 0.73 24.71 30.35
C THR A 528 -0.21 24.93 29.16
N PRO A 529 -0.72 26.15 28.94
CA PRO A 529 -1.56 26.45 27.77
C PRO A 529 -0.89 26.20 26.42
N ASP A 530 0.40 26.48 26.30
CA ASP A 530 1.13 26.27 25.04
C ASP A 530 1.33 24.78 24.75
N ALA A 531 1.65 23.98 25.77
CA ALA A 531 1.67 22.53 25.63
C ALA A 531 0.28 21.98 25.25
N LEU A 532 -0.80 22.59 25.74
CA LEU A 532 -2.15 22.16 25.39
C LEU A 532 -2.49 22.43 23.92
N ARG A 533 -2.13 23.61 23.40
CA ARG A 533 -2.30 23.94 21.98
C ARG A 533 -1.64 22.90 21.09
N GLU A 534 -0.36 22.64 21.34
CA GLU A 534 0.41 21.66 20.56
C GLU A 534 -0.10 20.23 20.75
N LEU A 535 -0.59 19.87 21.94
CA LEU A 535 -1.23 18.57 22.18
C LEU A 535 -2.49 18.39 21.34
N LEU A 536 -3.38 19.40 21.33
CA LEU A 536 -4.64 19.36 20.58
C LEU A 536 -4.39 19.35 19.08
N LYS A 537 -3.38 20.10 18.61
CA LYS A 537 -2.92 20.09 17.22
C LYS A 537 -2.43 18.71 16.82
N GLY A 538 -1.49 18.13 17.57
CA GLY A 538 -0.96 16.79 17.30
C GLY A 538 -2.04 15.70 17.37
N TYR A 539 -2.96 15.79 18.34
CA TYR A 539 -4.10 14.89 18.45
C TYR A 539 -5.04 14.96 17.24
N GLY A 540 -5.42 16.18 16.82
CA GLY A 540 -6.30 16.38 15.66
C GLY A 540 -5.69 15.88 14.35
N MET A 541 -4.39 16.12 14.13
CA MET A 541 -3.66 15.61 12.97
C MET A 541 -3.60 14.07 12.96
N LEU A 542 -3.36 13.46 14.12
CA LEU A 542 -3.36 12.00 14.25
C LEU A 542 -4.74 11.40 13.96
N GLU A 543 -5.82 12.01 14.47
CA GLU A 543 -7.19 11.59 14.16
C GLU A 543 -7.50 11.71 12.66
N GLU A 544 -7.06 12.79 12.01
CA GLU A 544 -7.22 12.96 10.56
C GLU A 544 -6.45 11.89 9.78
N ALA A 545 -5.24 11.54 10.23
CA ALA A 545 -4.39 10.56 9.57
C ALA A 545 -5.02 9.15 9.51
N THR A 546 -5.88 8.79 10.46
CA THR A 546 -6.55 7.47 10.53
C THR A 546 -7.54 7.21 9.38
N GLN A 547 -7.95 8.25 8.66
CA GLN A 547 -8.84 8.12 7.50
C GLN A 547 -8.13 7.54 6.27
N PHE A 548 -6.81 7.59 6.26
CA PHE A 548 -5.97 7.19 5.16
C PHE A 548 -5.26 5.87 5.47
N ALA A 549 -4.82 5.16 4.43
CA ALA A 549 -3.90 4.05 4.62
C ALA A 549 -2.55 4.57 5.15
N SER A 550 -1.84 3.77 5.94
CA SER A 550 -0.56 4.19 6.57
C SER A 550 0.56 4.50 5.57
N ASN A 551 0.45 4.01 4.34
CA ASN A 551 1.36 4.30 3.23
C ASN A 551 0.91 5.48 2.36
N ASP A 552 -0.24 6.08 2.64
CA ASP A 552 -0.72 7.26 1.93
C ASP A 552 0.18 8.48 2.28
N PRO A 553 0.70 9.23 1.28
CA PRO A 553 1.49 10.43 1.54
C PRO A 553 0.80 11.46 2.44
N ALA A 554 -0.53 11.58 2.36
CA ALA A 554 -1.29 12.47 3.25
C ALA A 554 -1.24 11.99 4.71
N SER A 555 -1.34 10.68 4.94
CA SER A 555 -1.18 10.08 6.27
C SER A 555 0.22 10.32 6.83
N GLN A 556 1.25 10.12 6.01
CA GLN A 556 2.64 10.32 6.44
C GLN A 556 2.90 11.76 6.87
N ARG A 557 2.50 12.72 6.03
CA ARG A 557 2.65 14.15 6.36
C ARG A 557 1.94 14.52 7.66
N LEU A 558 0.69 14.09 7.85
CA LEU A 558 -0.08 14.36 9.06
C LEU A 558 0.60 13.75 10.32
N ASN A 559 1.15 12.54 10.22
CA ASN A 559 1.88 11.91 11.32
C ASN A 559 3.21 12.64 11.62
N GLU A 560 3.92 13.14 10.61
CA GLU A 560 5.16 13.93 10.81
C GLU A 560 4.88 15.25 11.53
N GLU A 561 3.83 15.97 11.10
CA GLU A 561 3.40 17.21 11.73
C GLU A 561 2.92 16.96 13.17
N ALA A 562 2.12 15.90 13.39
CA ALA A 562 1.68 15.50 14.73
C ALA A 562 2.86 15.16 15.66
N LEU A 563 3.85 14.43 15.14
CA LEU A 563 5.06 14.07 15.88
C LEU A 563 5.83 15.32 16.32
N GLN A 564 5.99 16.32 15.44
CA GLN A 564 6.67 17.57 15.79
C GLN A 564 5.93 18.33 16.90
N SER A 565 4.61 18.47 16.78
CA SER A 565 3.79 19.12 17.81
C SER A 565 3.89 18.40 19.16
N LEU A 566 3.76 17.07 19.18
CA LEU A 566 3.86 16.28 20.41
C LEU A 566 5.26 16.33 21.06
N GLN A 567 6.32 16.50 20.28
CA GLN A 567 7.66 16.77 20.80
C GLN A 567 7.79 18.16 21.43
N VAL A 568 7.03 19.16 20.97
CA VAL A 568 6.94 20.46 21.68
C VAL A 568 6.26 20.27 23.03
N VAL A 569 5.14 19.52 23.07
CA VAL A 569 4.44 19.20 24.32
C VAL A 569 5.37 18.58 25.34
N LEU A 570 6.11 17.53 24.98
CA LEU A 570 6.99 16.80 25.91
C LEU A 570 8.25 17.57 26.32
N ARG A 571 8.60 18.68 25.63
CA ARG A 571 9.65 19.59 26.11
C ARG A 571 9.16 20.47 27.26
N SER A 572 7.89 20.87 27.22
CA SER A 572 7.25 21.70 28.24
C SER A 572 6.65 20.87 29.37
N ASP A 573 6.19 19.66 29.08
CA ASP A 573 5.57 18.73 30.02
C ASP A 573 6.06 17.28 29.78
N PRO A 574 7.29 16.96 30.24
CA PRO A 574 7.92 15.66 29.98
C PRO A 574 7.17 14.47 30.59
N ASP A 575 6.32 14.71 31.58
CA ASP A 575 5.62 13.69 32.36
C ASP A 575 4.20 13.40 31.84
N SER A 576 3.76 14.07 30.76
CA SER A 576 2.44 13.82 30.16
C SER A 576 2.36 12.43 29.53
N VAL A 577 1.72 11.49 30.25
CA VAL A 577 1.46 10.11 29.81
C VAL A 577 0.72 10.09 28.47
N PHE A 578 -0.30 10.93 28.33
CA PHE A 578 -1.12 10.99 27.13
C PHE A 578 -0.32 11.47 25.92
N ALA A 579 0.49 12.53 26.07
CA ALA A 579 1.35 13.02 24.99
C ALA A 579 2.36 11.96 24.53
N LYS A 580 2.95 11.19 25.46
CA LYS A 580 3.86 10.07 25.11
C LYS A 580 3.13 8.95 24.36
N LEU A 581 1.92 8.58 24.76
CA LEU A 581 1.12 7.58 24.06
C LEU A 581 0.83 8.01 22.60
N LEU A 582 0.42 9.27 22.40
CA LEU A 582 0.19 9.81 21.05
C LEU A 582 1.49 9.89 20.24
N LEU A 583 2.60 10.28 20.86
CA LEU A 583 3.90 10.35 20.20
C LEU A 583 4.36 8.97 19.74
N ALA A 584 4.22 7.96 20.60
CA ALA A 584 4.53 6.57 20.24
C ALA A 584 3.67 6.10 19.07
N SER A 585 2.37 6.47 19.05
CA SER A 585 1.48 6.17 17.92
C SER A 585 1.97 6.78 16.61
N CYS A 586 2.39 8.05 16.63
CA CYS A 586 2.97 8.71 15.45
C CYS A 586 4.28 8.02 15.01
N GLN A 587 5.17 7.70 15.95
CA GLN A 587 6.43 7.00 15.67
C GLN A 587 6.19 5.63 15.03
N LEU A 588 5.19 4.87 15.52
CA LEU A 588 4.80 3.59 14.93
C LEU A 588 4.27 3.76 13.50
N ASN A 589 3.40 4.74 13.26
CA ASN A 589 2.88 5.05 11.93
C ASN A 589 4.00 5.45 10.94
N LEU A 590 5.03 6.14 11.44
CA LEU A 590 6.22 6.56 10.69
C LEU A 590 7.33 5.50 10.64
N LYS A 591 7.07 4.28 11.13
CA LYS A 591 8.04 3.16 11.14
C LYS A 591 9.27 3.40 12.04
N GLN A 592 9.21 4.39 12.94
CA GLN A 592 10.25 4.76 13.91
C GLN A 592 10.14 3.90 15.17
N SER A 593 10.60 2.68 15.02
CA SER A 593 10.19 1.55 15.83
C SER A 593 10.90 1.46 17.18
N SER A 594 12.19 1.74 17.15
CA SER A 594 13.05 1.87 18.32
C SER A 594 12.58 2.99 19.23
N GLU A 595 12.26 4.13 18.62
CA GLU A 595 11.80 5.35 19.26
C GLU A 595 10.46 5.10 19.93
N ALA A 596 9.50 4.50 19.19
CA ALA A 596 8.20 4.12 19.74
C ALA A 596 8.32 3.23 20.98
N LYS A 597 9.18 2.20 20.94
CA LYS A 597 9.39 1.31 22.09
C LYS A 597 9.97 2.04 23.30
N SER A 598 10.92 2.96 23.07
CA SER A 598 11.48 3.80 24.12
C SER A 598 10.39 4.68 24.75
N THR A 599 9.62 5.40 23.90
CA THR A 599 8.53 6.27 24.33
C THR A 599 7.45 5.51 25.11
N LEU A 600 7.05 4.31 24.66
CA LEU A 600 6.08 3.46 25.38
C LEU A 600 6.62 2.96 26.72
N THR A 601 7.91 2.66 26.80
CA THR A 601 8.55 2.26 28.07
C THR A 601 8.52 3.38 29.09
N GLU A 602 8.76 4.62 28.66
CA GLU A 602 8.62 5.81 29.52
C GLU A 602 7.17 6.07 29.90
N ALA A 603 6.24 6.02 28.93
CA ALA A 603 4.82 6.20 29.16
C ALA A 603 4.30 5.21 30.22
N ARG A 604 4.70 3.93 30.12
CA ARG A 604 4.32 2.89 31.08
C ARG A 604 4.77 3.22 32.50
N LYS A 605 6.02 3.65 32.69
CA LYS A 605 6.54 4.03 34.02
C LYS A 605 5.74 5.16 34.64
N LEU A 606 5.40 6.17 33.85
CA LEU A 606 4.60 7.31 34.33
C LEU A 606 3.16 6.89 34.63
N ALA A 607 2.58 6.01 33.80
CA ALA A 607 1.23 5.48 33.96
C ALA A 607 1.03 4.63 35.23
N GLU A 608 2.11 4.13 35.86
CA GLU A 608 2.02 3.40 37.14
C GLU A 608 1.44 4.25 38.28
N SER A 609 1.55 5.57 38.17
CA SER A 609 0.97 6.54 39.12
C SER A 609 -0.55 6.71 38.97
N LEU A 610 -1.13 6.30 37.83
CA LEU A 610 -2.56 6.34 37.59
C LEU A 610 -3.25 5.13 38.26
N PRO A 611 -4.55 5.23 38.63
CA PRO A 611 -5.33 4.11 39.12
C PRO A 611 -5.24 2.89 38.18
N ALA A 612 -5.26 1.67 38.74
CA ALA A 612 -5.11 0.44 37.95
C ALA A 612 -6.25 0.20 36.95
N ASP A 613 -7.42 0.78 37.20
CA ASP A 613 -8.60 0.78 36.34
C ASP A 613 -8.70 2.01 35.43
N ASP A 614 -7.72 2.91 35.49
CA ASP A 614 -7.67 4.09 34.63
C ASP A 614 -7.52 3.67 33.16
N PRO A 615 -8.40 4.13 32.27
CA PRO A 615 -8.38 3.74 30.87
C PRO A 615 -7.08 4.12 30.15
N LEU A 616 -6.48 5.26 30.49
CA LEU A 616 -5.22 5.69 29.88
C LEU A 616 -4.08 4.77 30.30
N ARG A 617 -4.05 4.36 31.57
CA ARG A 617 -3.08 3.38 32.06
C ARG A 617 -3.21 2.06 31.33
N LEU A 618 -4.42 1.52 31.24
CA LEU A 618 -4.69 0.26 30.54
C LEU A 618 -4.29 0.32 29.06
N GLU A 619 -4.50 1.47 28.40
CA GLU A 619 -4.14 1.66 26.98
C GLU A 619 -2.61 1.65 26.79
N VAL A 620 -1.89 2.35 27.67
CA VAL A 620 -0.41 2.33 27.68
C VAL A 620 0.13 0.93 28.00
N GLU A 621 -0.46 0.22 28.97
CA GLU A 621 -0.08 -1.15 29.31
C GLU A 621 -0.33 -2.10 28.12
N ALA A 622 -1.44 -1.94 27.40
CA ALA A 622 -1.77 -2.73 26.23
C ALA A 622 -0.76 -2.51 25.09
N ASP A 623 -0.48 -1.25 24.74
CA ASP A 623 0.46 -0.90 23.68
C ASP A 623 1.89 -1.31 24.03
N HIS A 624 2.30 -1.14 25.29
CA HIS A 624 3.59 -1.63 25.74
C HIS A 624 3.67 -3.16 25.65
N ALA A 625 2.65 -3.90 26.10
CA ALA A 625 2.62 -5.36 26.00
C ALA A 625 2.76 -5.81 24.54
N TRP A 626 2.05 -5.15 23.63
CA TRP A 626 2.10 -5.47 22.21
C TRP A 626 3.44 -5.10 21.56
N TYR A 627 3.86 -3.84 21.63
CA TYR A 627 5.00 -3.34 20.84
C TYR A 627 6.36 -3.57 21.49
N VAL A 628 6.42 -3.58 22.83
CA VAL A 628 7.70 -3.73 23.57
C VAL A 628 7.91 -5.18 23.97
N GLN A 629 6.89 -5.83 24.54
CA GLN A 629 7.01 -7.20 25.07
C GLN A 629 6.65 -8.29 24.06
N SER A 630 6.01 -7.93 22.94
CA SER A 630 5.46 -8.89 21.96
C SER A 630 4.47 -9.88 22.59
N ASP A 631 3.78 -9.47 23.66
CA ASP A 631 2.77 -10.25 24.38
C ASP A 631 1.37 -9.85 23.92
N ALA A 632 0.90 -10.54 22.88
CA ALA A 632 -0.43 -10.33 22.30
C ALA A 632 -1.57 -10.60 23.30
N ARG A 633 -1.39 -11.58 24.18
CA ARG A 633 -2.45 -12.01 25.10
C ARG A 633 -2.67 -10.97 26.19
N ALA A 634 -1.59 -10.41 26.75
CA ALA A 634 -1.66 -9.31 27.70
C ALA A 634 -2.27 -8.06 27.07
N ALA A 635 -1.87 -7.72 25.82
CA ALA A 635 -2.41 -6.56 25.11
C ALA A 635 -3.93 -6.69 24.85
N ILE A 636 -4.38 -7.85 24.34
CA ILE A 636 -5.82 -8.13 24.11
C ILE A 636 -6.59 -8.03 25.43
N LYS A 637 -6.07 -8.63 26.51
CA LYS A 637 -6.71 -8.60 27.82
C LYS A 637 -6.87 -7.17 28.35
N ALA A 638 -5.84 -6.33 28.24
CA ALA A 638 -5.89 -4.94 28.69
C ALA A 638 -6.92 -4.12 27.89
N TYR A 639 -6.97 -4.27 26.56
CA TYR A 639 -8.01 -3.63 25.74
C TYR A 639 -9.42 -4.15 26.02
N GLN A 640 -9.58 -5.44 26.32
CA GLN A 640 -10.87 -5.98 26.78
C GLN A 640 -11.29 -5.37 28.12
N GLN A 641 -10.34 -5.21 29.05
CA GLN A 641 -10.59 -4.57 30.35
C GLN A 641 -11.00 -3.11 30.19
N ILE A 642 -10.39 -2.36 29.25
CA ILE A 642 -10.86 -1.00 28.89
C ILE A 642 -12.34 -1.06 28.52
N LEU A 643 -12.74 -1.98 27.64
CA LEU A 643 -14.13 -2.08 27.22
C LEU A 643 -15.05 -2.45 28.39
N GLU A 644 -14.61 -3.24 29.35
CA GLU A 644 -15.41 -3.57 30.54
C GLU A 644 -15.57 -2.40 31.51
N THR A 645 -14.53 -1.58 31.70
CA THR A 645 -14.53 -0.46 32.65
C THR A 645 -15.07 0.85 32.08
N THR A 646 -15.05 1.02 30.74
CA THR A 646 -15.36 2.29 30.08
C THR A 646 -16.71 2.35 29.35
N VAL A 647 -17.45 1.24 29.21
CA VAL A 647 -18.75 1.26 28.53
C VAL A 647 -19.68 2.29 29.19
N GLY A 648 -20.08 3.30 28.42
CA GLY A 648 -20.94 4.40 28.87
C GLY A 648 -20.24 5.50 29.67
N ARG A 649 -18.93 5.43 29.89
CA ARG A 649 -18.17 6.50 30.59
C ARG A 649 -17.15 7.20 29.71
N TYR A 650 -16.47 6.45 28.84
CA TYR A 650 -15.42 7.01 27.97
C TYR A 650 -15.57 6.48 26.55
N PRO A 651 -16.56 6.96 25.77
CA PRO A 651 -16.90 6.35 24.50
C PRO A 651 -15.78 6.47 23.46
N ARG A 652 -14.92 7.51 23.51
CA ARG A 652 -13.76 7.60 22.62
C ARG A 652 -12.67 6.58 22.94
N VAL A 653 -12.41 6.30 24.22
CA VAL A 653 -11.46 5.25 24.63
C VAL A 653 -12.01 3.88 24.21
N ALA A 654 -13.31 3.64 24.43
CA ALA A 654 -13.95 2.41 23.99
C ALA A 654 -13.85 2.21 22.47
N LEU A 655 -14.06 3.28 21.68
CA LEU A 655 -13.86 3.25 20.24
C LEU A 655 -12.43 2.86 19.85
N ARG A 656 -11.40 3.49 20.44
CA ARG A 656 -10.00 3.13 20.17
C ARG A 656 -9.71 1.67 20.53
N ALA A 657 -10.18 1.21 21.69
CA ALA A 657 -10.03 -0.19 22.09
C ALA A 657 -10.71 -1.17 21.11
N ARG A 658 -11.93 -0.85 20.63
CA ARG A 658 -12.61 -1.66 19.60
C ARG A 658 -11.84 -1.68 18.29
N TRP A 659 -11.37 -0.51 17.85
CA TRP A 659 -10.56 -0.37 16.64
C TRP A 659 -9.27 -1.19 16.71
N THR A 660 -8.51 -1.07 17.81
CA THR A 660 -7.26 -1.80 18.00
C THR A 660 -7.49 -3.31 18.09
N LEU A 661 -8.50 -3.76 18.83
CA LEU A 661 -8.84 -5.18 18.92
C LEU A 661 -9.25 -5.77 17.56
N ALA A 662 -10.04 -5.04 16.77
CA ALA A 662 -10.34 -5.46 15.40
C ALA A 662 -9.06 -5.64 14.57
N GLY A 663 -8.12 -4.71 14.65
CA GLY A 663 -6.82 -4.84 13.97
C GLY A 663 -5.97 -6.02 14.47
N TYR A 664 -5.96 -6.28 15.79
CA TYR A 664 -5.28 -7.44 16.37
C TYR A 664 -5.85 -8.75 15.86
N TYR A 665 -7.17 -8.89 15.86
CA TYR A 665 -7.83 -10.11 15.39
C TYR A 665 -7.73 -10.30 13.86
N LEU A 666 -7.64 -9.22 13.08
CA LEU A 666 -7.33 -9.37 11.66
C LEU A 666 -5.87 -9.78 11.42
N SER A 667 -4.95 -9.56 12.36
CA SER A 667 -3.52 -9.76 12.15
C SER A 667 -3.13 -11.25 12.03
N PRO A 668 -2.43 -11.68 10.97
CA PRO A 668 -1.95 -13.06 10.79
C PRO A 668 -0.68 -13.35 11.62
N LEU A 669 -0.37 -12.51 12.62
CA LEU A 669 0.85 -12.68 13.40
C LEU A 669 0.83 -13.98 14.21
N PRO A 670 1.96 -14.71 14.29
CA PRO A 670 2.07 -15.90 15.13
C PRO A 670 1.65 -15.63 16.57
N GLN A 671 2.01 -14.47 17.14
CA GLN A 671 1.66 -14.12 18.53
C GLN A 671 0.14 -14.03 18.75
N ILE A 672 -0.62 -13.61 17.74
CA ILE A 672 -2.09 -13.60 17.80
C ILE A 672 -2.64 -15.01 17.64
N SER A 673 -2.12 -15.79 16.68
CA SER A 673 -2.52 -17.19 16.50
C SER A 673 -2.17 -18.06 17.71
N GLU A 674 -1.16 -17.71 18.51
CA GLU A 674 -0.88 -18.37 19.79
C GLU A 674 -1.89 -17.96 20.87
N ALA A 675 -2.31 -16.68 20.89
CA ALA A 675 -3.30 -16.19 21.84
C ALA A 675 -4.71 -16.72 21.54
N ILE A 676 -5.07 -16.83 20.26
CA ILE A 676 -6.36 -17.34 19.75
C ILE A 676 -6.08 -18.23 18.53
N PRO A 677 -5.88 -19.55 18.74
CA PRO A 677 -5.51 -20.49 17.68
C PRO A 677 -6.57 -20.71 16.61
N ASP A 678 -7.84 -20.58 16.96
CA ASP A 678 -8.93 -20.74 16.00
C ASP A 678 -9.07 -19.46 15.14
N GLU A 679 -8.71 -19.57 13.87
CA GLU A 679 -8.83 -18.48 12.90
C GLU A 679 -10.28 -18.03 12.70
N VAL A 680 -11.25 -18.94 12.77
CA VAL A 680 -12.67 -18.60 12.59
C VAL A 680 -13.14 -17.77 13.77
N GLU A 681 -12.84 -18.22 14.99
CA GLU A 681 -13.13 -17.48 16.22
C GLU A 681 -12.51 -16.08 16.18
N ARG A 682 -11.23 -16.01 15.77
CA ARG A 682 -10.51 -14.74 15.63
C ARG A 682 -11.20 -13.80 14.65
N LEU A 683 -11.56 -14.26 13.46
CA LEU A 683 -12.24 -13.44 12.45
C LEU A 683 -13.64 -13.00 12.90
N ASP A 684 -14.37 -13.85 13.63
CA ASP A 684 -15.66 -13.50 14.21
C ASP A 684 -15.53 -12.41 15.29
N LEU A 685 -14.47 -12.47 16.11
CA LEU A 685 -14.15 -11.41 17.05
C LEU A 685 -13.82 -10.09 16.32
N ALA A 686 -12.96 -10.13 15.29
CA ALA A 686 -12.68 -8.95 14.46
C ALA A 686 -13.99 -8.32 13.94
N ARG A 687 -14.83 -9.15 13.32
CA ARG A 687 -16.13 -8.74 12.76
C ARG A 687 -17.05 -8.13 13.81
N LYS A 688 -17.10 -8.69 15.02
CA LYS A 688 -17.87 -8.13 16.14
C LYS A 688 -17.41 -6.72 16.48
N HIS A 689 -16.09 -6.51 16.63
CA HIS A 689 -15.54 -5.20 16.95
C HIS A 689 -15.80 -4.17 15.85
N ILE A 690 -15.67 -4.56 14.57
CA ILE A 690 -15.98 -3.69 13.43
C ILE A 690 -17.46 -3.29 13.41
N LEU A 691 -18.37 -4.24 13.64
CA LEU A 691 -19.80 -3.94 13.75
C LEU A 691 -20.09 -2.94 14.87
N GLU A 692 -19.48 -3.11 16.04
CA GLU A 692 -19.65 -2.17 17.15
C GLU A 692 -19.12 -0.77 16.82
N VAL A 693 -18.00 -0.67 16.08
CA VAL A 693 -17.50 0.62 15.55
C VAL A 693 -18.53 1.27 14.63
N LEU A 694 -18.99 0.54 13.61
CA LEU A 694 -19.92 1.03 12.60
C LEU A 694 -21.28 1.47 13.17
N MET A 695 -21.74 0.83 14.25
CA MET A 695 -23.03 1.14 14.86
C MET A 695 -22.97 2.33 15.83
N ASN A 696 -22.01 2.32 16.74
CA ASN A 696 -22.01 3.27 17.85
C ASN A 696 -21.22 4.55 17.49
N TRP A 697 -20.36 4.49 16.47
CA TRP A 697 -19.49 5.60 16.07
C TRP A 697 -19.41 5.77 14.56
N ARG A 698 -20.56 5.69 13.87
CA ARG A 698 -20.66 5.76 12.40
C ARG A 698 -19.92 6.94 11.74
N ASP A 699 -19.82 8.06 12.45
CA ASP A 699 -19.19 9.30 11.96
C ASP A 699 -17.69 9.40 12.25
N SER A 700 -17.14 8.41 12.94
CA SER A 700 -15.73 8.42 13.30
C SER A 700 -14.86 8.09 12.07
N PRO A 701 -13.61 8.58 12.07
CA PRO A 701 -12.61 8.19 11.07
C PRO A 701 -12.48 6.67 10.91
N GLU A 702 -12.53 5.93 12.03
CA GLU A 702 -12.43 4.47 12.09
C GLU A 702 -13.61 3.78 11.40
N ALA A 703 -14.83 4.26 11.62
CA ALA A 703 -16.01 3.75 10.93
C ALA A 703 -15.93 4.00 9.42
N ARG A 704 -15.48 5.18 8.98
CA ARG A 704 -15.29 5.49 7.55
C ARG A 704 -14.27 4.60 6.88
N PHE A 705 -13.16 4.34 7.57
CA PHE A 705 -12.16 3.38 7.09
C PHE A 705 -12.85 2.04 6.82
N TYR A 706 -13.62 1.52 7.78
CA TYR A 706 -14.35 0.27 7.56
C TYR A 706 -15.40 0.37 6.46
N GLU A 707 -16.19 1.44 6.38
CA GLU A 707 -17.19 1.62 5.32
C GLU A 707 -16.58 1.55 3.92
N HIS A 708 -15.37 2.09 3.73
CA HIS A 708 -14.64 2.03 2.46
C HIS A 708 -14.37 0.58 2.01
N TYR A 709 -14.12 -0.32 2.96
CA TYR A 709 -13.82 -1.72 2.67
C TYR A 709 -15.03 -2.65 2.81
N VAL A 710 -16.02 -2.27 3.63
CA VAL A 710 -17.17 -3.11 3.98
C VAL A 710 -18.34 -2.94 3.01
N GLN A 711 -18.51 -1.79 2.37
CA GLN A 711 -19.57 -1.65 1.37
C GLN A 711 -19.08 -2.19 0.02
N PRO A 712 -19.80 -3.14 -0.64
CA PRO A 712 -19.69 -3.22 -2.08
C PRO A 712 -20.12 -1.86 -2.64
N PRO A 713 -19.54 -1.38 -3.76
CA PRO A 713 -19.96 -0.12 -4.36
C PRO A 713 -21.46 -0.20 -4.66
N LEU A 714 -22.28 0.41 -3.80
CA LEU A 714 -23.68 0.65 -4.07
C LEU A 714 -23.69 1.59 -5.28
N SER A 715 -23.91 1.05 -6.47
CA SER A 715 -24.07 1.85 -7.68
C SER A 715 -25.10 2.95 -7.39
N PRO A 716 -24.70 4.22 -7.33
CA PRO A 716 -25.63 5.30 -7.05
C PRO A 716 -26.26 5.67 -8.39
N ARG A 717 -27.32 4.95 -8.80
CA ARG A 717 -28.36 5.30 -9.79
C ARG A 717 -28.98 4.03 -10.40
N GLN A 718 -29.90 3.38 -9.69
CA GLN A 718 -30.99 2.67 -10.35
C GLN A 718 -32.30 3.32 -9.91
N LYS A 719 -32.94 4.03 -10.83
CA LYS A 719 -34.28 4.59 -10.63
C LYS A 719 -35.26 3.44 -10.37
N PRO A 720 -36.26 3.61 -9.49
CA PRO A 720 -37.20 2.56 -9.16
C PRO A 720 -38.24 2.50 -10.27
N ASN A 721 -38.07 1.63 -11.27
CA ASN A 721 -39.15 1.23 -12.18
C ASN A 721 -38.79 -0.10 -12.85
N GLY A 722 -39.00 -1.19 -12.11
CA GLY A 722 -38.92 -2.57 -12.63
C GLY A 722 -38.87 -3.59 -11.49
N PRO A 723 -39.48 -4.80 -11.64
CA PRO A 723 -39.39 -5.85 -10.64
C PRO A 723 -37.94 -6.31 -10.48
N VAL A 724 -37.35 -6.00 -9.34
CA VAL A 724 -35.98 -6.35 -8.99
C VAL A 724 -35.92 -7.87 -8.76
N ARG A 725 -35.22 -8.59 -9.66
CA ARG A 725 -34.66 -9.90 -9.31
C ARG A 725 -33.51 -9.64 -8.33
N VAL A 726 -33.71 -9.98 -7.07
CA VAL A 726 -32.63 -10.04 -6.07
C VAL A 726 -31.73 -11.20 -6.49
N VAL A 727 -30.62 -10.88 -7.15
CA VAL A 727 -29.50 -11.81 -7.26
C VAL A 727 -28.68 -11.58 -6.00
N GLU A 728 -28.75 -12.50 -5.05
CA GLU A 728 -27.76 -12.57 -3.96
C GLU A 728 -26.41 -12.86 -4.60
N ILE A 729 -25.59 -11.82 -4.76
CA ILE A 729 -24.20 -12.00 -5.13
C ILE A 729 -23.41 -11.93 -3.82
N GLU A 730 -23.01 -13.09 -3.30
CA GLU A 730 -22.08 -13.21 -2.18
C GLU A 730 -20.71 -12.64 -2.59
N HIS A 731 -20.48 -11.36 -2.30
CA HIS A 731 -19.16 -10.76 -2.46
C HIS A 731 -18.40 -10.89 -1.15
N LYS A 732 -17.25 -11.56 -1.19
CA LYS A 732 -16.29 -11.57 -0.08
C LYS A 732 -15.71 -10.17 0.12
N ILE A 733 -15.62 -9.75 1.38
CA ILE A 733 -15.02 -8.47 1.76
C ILE A 733 -13.56 -8.74 2.13
N SER A 734 -12.64 -8.24 1.32
CA SER A 734 -11.23 -8.20 1.69
C SER A 734 -10.94 -6.87 2.39
N VAL A 735 -10.85 -6.90 3.72
CA VAL A 735 -10.35 -5.76 4.47
C VAL A 735 -8.82 -5.81 4.38
N PRO A 736 -8.11 -4.76 3.96
CA PRO A 736 -6.67 -4.74 4.11
C PRO A 736 -6.38 -4.92 5.59
N LEU A 737 -5.34 -5.69 5.92
CA LEU A 737 -4.93 -5.79 7.30
C LEU A 737 -4.77 -4.38 7.86
N ILE A 738 -5.58 -4.05 8.87
CA ILE A 738 -5.21 -3.04 9.84
C ILE A 738 -4.04 -3.67 10.57
N ARG A 739 -2.87 -3.59 9.95
CA ARG A 739 -1.64 -3.96 10.59
C ARG A 739 -1.52 -2.94 11.71
N PRO A 740 -1.40 -3.37 12.97
CA PRO A 740 -0.66 -2.56 13.96
C PRO A 740 0.80 -2.34 13.51
N LYS A 741 1.18 -2.77 12.30
CA LYS A 741 2.53 -2.98 11.82
C LYS A 741 2.87 -1.93 10.77
N THR A 742 3.94 -1.22 11.06
CA THR A 742 5.18 -1.64 10.43
C THR A 742 6.11 -2.01 11.55
N LEU A 743 6.48 -3.30 11.72
CA LEU A 743 7.60 -3.75 12.57
C LEU A 743 7.74 -5.27 12.67
N LEU A 744 8.61 -5.83 11.84
CA LEU A 744 9.53 -6.94 12.12
C LEU A 744 10.45 -7.00 10.91
N GLY A 745 11.43 -6.11 10.90
CA GLY A 745 12.51 -6.03 9.92
C GLY A 745 13.71 -5.45 10.65
N GLY A 746 14.56 -6.32 11.20
CA GLY A 746 15.69 -5.94 12.03
C GLY A 746 15.87 -6.83 13.25
N LEU A 747 16.08 -8.12 13.04
CA LEU A 747 16.96 -8.99 13.84
C LEU A 747 17.66 -9.94 12.87
#